data_AF-A0A7Z0TMH7-F1
#
_entry.id   AF-A0A7Z0TMH7-F1
#
_cell.length_a   1.000
_cell.length_b   1.000
_cell.length_c   1.000
_cell.angle_alpha   90.00
_cell.angle_beta   90.00
_cell.angle_gamma   90.00
#
_symmetry.space_group_name_H-M   'P 1'
#
loop_
_entity.id
_entity.type
_entity.pdbx_description
1 polymer ?
#
loop_
_entity_poly.entity_id
_entity_poly.type
_entity_poly.pdbx_seq_one_letter_code
_entity_poly.pdbx_strand_id
1 'polypeptide(L)'
;SFAQRRLWFLHQLEGGGASYHISLAWRLTGDLDRRALEAAVADVVARHESLRTVFPAVDGVPHQRVLDVVAARPRLRVHRTTEGELPAAVAEAKDRRFDLAVDVPLRTELFELAPDEHVLQLVLHHIAGDGWSMGPLVRGLTTAYAARRRGEEPRWEELPVQYADHTLWQHELLGDAADPDSLFARQAAYWTRQLADLPQQLQLRTDRPRPAVASHRGGSVAAGLDAELHRGLRELARAHGTSLFMVLQAALAALLSKLGAGDDIPVGSPVAGRTDQAQDELVGYFVNTLVFRTDTSGDPTFAELLHRVRDTSLAGYAHQDLPFEYLVEVLNPSRSLARHPLFQVMLVLQNAPRADFAPPGLRVEDVPPTSTTAKLDLLLTLSERQAEDGSPEGIEGSVEYAADLYDPATVETMVRRWERLLRAAVADPRRPLSRIDLLTAEEHGELAALGTGPAAVAPTESLTELFRAQVRALPEAPALVCGDVSWTYAELDERANRLAHALMARGAGPERLVAVSLPRSAELVVAILAVLKTGAAYVPVDPAYPAARIAHLFEDARPVLTVTDSRSGDRLPEGGAVGRLVLDDPQTAALVAACPATDPMVAVDPAHPVYVIHTSGSTGKPKGVVVTHGGLLNLFAAQCRLVLRRGRRMRVGLTTSVSFDGSCDQLLALFAGHELHVLDEATWSDPRAYLEYAARTGLDTVGGTPSYLQVLVDHGLLDHPTWRPSMVGLGGETVPERLWERLRAADGVFSLNYYGPSECTVDSVFAPLGSSPRQVIGRPLDGVRLYVLDAALRQVPAGVQGELYIAGAGLARGYLNRPGLTAGRFVADPFGAGGTRMYRTGDLVRWSPDGDLEFLGRTDDQVKIRGFRVELGEIEAVLAEHPRVARAAVLVRQDRERDSRLVAYLQPTHGAELRPEDLRAHLRERLPDHMVPTVFVSLDTLPLTGSGKLDRRALPEPEFATTGAGRAPRTPREHVLAGLFAEVLGLPRVGVDDDFFDLGGHSLLATRLVARVRATLGV
;
A
#
# COMPACT_ATOMS: atom_id res chain seq x y z
N SER A 1 -30.26 20.20 23.61
CA SER A 1 -28.79 20.27 23.63
C SER A 1 -28.24 19.97 22.25
N PHE A 2 -26.98 20.32 22.00
CA PHE A 2 -26.30 20.00 20.74
C PHE A 2 -26.22 18.47 20.50
N ALA A 3 -25.88 17.70 21.54
CA ALA A 3 -25.74 16.24 21.46
C ALA A 3 -27.03 15.53 21.01
N GLN A 4 -28.19 15.88 21.59
CA GLN A 4 -29.47 15.28 21.17
C GLN A 4 -29.89 15.70 19.76
N ARG A 5 -29.59 16.94 19.34
CA ARG A 5 -29.92 17.41 17.98
C ARG A 5 -29.18 16.56 16.94
N ARG A 6 -27.92 16.20 17.19
CA ARG A 6 -27.20 15.27 16.33
C ARG A 6 -27.82 13.89 16.32
N LEU A 7 -28.06 13.32 17.49
CA LEU A 7 -28.54 11.95 17.56
C LEU A 7 -29.90 11.81 16.86
N TRP A 8 -30.74 12.84 16.95
CA TRP A 8 -31.95 12.97 16.16
C TRP A 8 -31.67 13.00 14.65
N PHE A 9 -30.70 13.80 14.19
CA PHE A 9 -30.31 13.83 12.77
C PHE A 9 -29.79 12.47 12.27
N LEU A 10 -28.93 11.79 13.03
CA LEU A 10 -28.41 10.46 12.69
C LEU A 10 -29.55 9.44 12.63
N HIS A 11 -30.48 9.50 13.58
CA HIS A 11 -31.68 8.68 13.57
C HIS A 11 -32.50 8.89 12.29
N GLN A 12 -32.68 10.14 11.83
CA GLN A 12 -33.37 10.42 10.56
C GLN A 12 -32.60 9.90 9.34
N LEU A 13 -31.28 10.09 9.31
CA LEU A 13 -30.41 9.68 8.19
C LEU A 13 -30.35 8.15 8.03
N GLU A 14 -30.24 7.42 9.14
CA GLU A 14 -30.14 5.96 9.20
C GLU A 14 -31.52 5.27 9.14
N GLY A 15 -32.62 6.03 9.08
CA GLY A 15 -33.99 5.51 9.00
C GLY A 15 -34.50 4.87 10.30
N GLY A 16 -33.96 5.28 11.45
CA GLY A 16 -34.40 4.83 12.78
C GLY A 16 -34.01 3.39 13.14
N GLY A 17 -32.86 2.92 12.66
CA GLY A 17 -32.29 1.62 13.03
C GLY A 17 -31.89 1.51 14.51
N ALA A 18 -31.63 0.28 14.97
CA ALA A 18 -31.36 -0.03 16.38
C ALA A 18 -29.97 0.36 16.90
N SER A 19 -29.15 1.01 16.04
CA SER A 19 -27.77 1.43 16.34
C SER A 19 -27.68 2.24 17.64
N TYR A 20 -28.70 3.03 17.99
CA TYR A 20 -28.70 3.89 19.18
C TYR A 20 -29.63 3.40 20.29
N HIS A 21 -29.90 2.10 20.38
CA HIS A 21 -30.65 1.52 21.48
C HIS A 21 -29.69 0.98 22.56
N ILE A 22 -29.87 1.45 23.79
CA ILE A 22 -29.24 0.91 24.98
C ILE A 22 -30.17 -0.18 25.52
N SER A 23 -29.69 -1.42 25.63
CA SER A 23 -30.46 -2.55 26.12
C SER A 23 -29.84 -3.10 27.39
N LEU A 24 -30.59 -3.04 28.49
CA LEU A 24 -30.25 -3.71 29.75
C LEU A 24 -31.15 -4.93 29.89
N ALA A 25 -30.58 -6.09 30.22
CA ALA A 25 -31.35 -7.32 30.38
C ALA A 25 -30.88 -8.09 31.62
N TRP A 26 -31.85 -8.50 32.44
CA TRP A 26 -31.61 -9.24 33.68
C TRP A 26 -32.48 -10.48 33.73
N ARG A 27 -31.87 -11.63 34.05
CA ARG A 27 -32.61 -12.83 34.44
C ARG A 27 -32.98 -12.71 35.91
N LEU A 28 -34.26 -12.91 36.19
CA LEU A 28 -34.89 -12.77 37.50
C LEU A 28 -35.47 -14.12 37.91
N THR A 29 -34.97 -14.67 39.01
CA THR A 29 -35.48 -15.93 39.59
C THR A 29 -36.11 -15.66 40.95
N GLY A 30 -37.40 -15.99 41.10
CA GLY A 30 -38.17 -15.85 42.34
C GLY A 30 -39.58 -15.27 42.15
N ASP A 31 -40.16 -14.76 43.25
CA ASP A 31 -41.53 -14.23 43.31
C ASP A 31 -41.60 -12.78 42.80
N LEU A 32 -41.74 -12.63 41.48
CA LEU A 32 -41.82 -11.32 40.82
C LEU A 32 -43.23 -10.72 40.89
N ASP A 33 -43.40 -9.66 41.70
CA ASP A 33 -44.59 -8.81 41.63
C ASP A 33 -44.56 -7.90 40.39
N ARG A 34 -45.32 -8.28 39.36
CA ARG A 34 -45.40 -7.55 38.08
C ARG A 34 -46.03 -6.18 38.21
N ARG A 35 -47.01 -6.00 39.11
CA ARG A 35 -47.68 -4.70 39.31
C ARG A 35 -46.73 -3.73 40.01
N ALA A 36 -45.98 -4.22 40.99
CA ALA A 36 -44.93 -3.42 41.63
C ALA A 36 -43.84 -3.02 40.64
N LEU A 37 -43.44 -3.92 39.73
CA LEU A 37 -42.47 -3.61 38.68
C LEU A 37 -42.98 -2.55 37.71
N GLU A 38 -44.18 -2.70 37.18
CA GLU A 38 -44.76 -1.69 36.27
C GLU A 38 -44.93 -0.32 36.94
N ALA A 39 -45.35 -0.29 38.21
CA ALA A 39 -45.42 0.93 38.99
C ALA A 39 -44.03 1.55 39.24
N ALA A 40 -43.03 0.72 39.54
CA ALA A 40 -41.66 1.17 39.78
C ALA A 40 -41.03 1.83 38.55
N VAL A 41 -41.21 1.24 37.36
CA VAL A 41 -40.75 1.87 36.11
C VAL A 41 -41.47 3.21 35.89
N ALA A 42 -42.78 3.27 36.16
CA ALA A 42 -43.53 4.52 36.04
C ALA A 42 -43.03 5.62 37.00
N ASP A 43 -42.65 5.27 38.24
CA ASP A 43 -42.07 6.21 39.20
C ASP A 43 -40.73 6.78 38.73
N VAL A 44 -39.88 5.94 38.12
CA VAL A 44 -38.59 6.36 37.56
C VAL A 44 -38.78 7.27 36.35
N VAL A 45 -39.73 6.96 35.46
CA VAL A 45 -40.09 7.84 34.33
C VAL A 45 -40.68 9.17 34.82
N ALA A 46 -41.44 9.17 35.91
CA ALA A 46 -41.95 10.39 36.53
C ALA A 46 -40.82 11.27 37.07
N ARG A 47 -39.81 10.66 37.71
CA ARG A 47 -38.66 11.35 38.32
C ARG A 47 -37.77 12.05 37.29
N HIS A 48 -37.56 11.46 36.12
CA HIS A 48 -36.61 11.96 35.11
C HIS A 48 -37.33 12.43 33.85
N GLU A 49 -37.27 13.74 33.57
CA GLU A 49 -37.96 14.33 32.40
C GLU A 49 -37.50 13.76 31.06
N SER A 50 -36.21 13.44 30.94
CA SER A 50 -35.62 12.88 29.73
C SER A 50 -36.30 11.58 29.29
N LEU A 51 -36.72 10.74 30.24
CA LEU A 51 -37.40 9.48 29.99
C LEU A 51 -38.85 9.65 29.51
N ARG A 52 -39.42 10.86 29.63
CA ARG A 52 -40.78 11.21 29.16
C ARG A 52 -40.76 12.31 28.09
N THR A 53 -39.62 12.54 27.44
CA THR A 53 -39.46 13.57 26.41
C THR A 53 -39.54 12.98 25.01
N VAL A 54 -40.34 13.60 24.14
CA VAL A 54 -40.39 13.33 22.70
C VAL A 54 -39.83 14.50 21.88
N PHE A 55 -39.49 14.26 20.61
CA PHE A 55 -38.72 15.17 19.75
C PHE A 55 -39.42 15.46 18.41
N PRO A 56 -40.62 16.10 18.41
CA PRO A 56 -41.28 16.53 17.18
C PRO A 56 -40.48 17.64 16.48
N ALA A 57 -40.56 17.68 15.15
CA ALA A 57 -39.97 18.75 14.35
C ALA A 57 -41.03 19.76 13.90
N VAL A 58 -40.66 21.05 13.93
CA VAL A 58 -41.43 22.16 13.35
C VAL A 58 -40.52 22.82 12.32
N ASP A 59 -40.99 22.93 11.07
CA ASP A 59 -40.20 23.46 9.94
C ASP A 59 -38.82 22.79 9.77
N GLY A 60 -38.75 21.48 10.06
CA GLY A 60 -37.51 20.69 9.98
C GLY A 60 -36.57 20.82 11.19
N VAL A 61 -36.93 21.59 12.21
CA VAL A 61 -36.13 21.78 13.43
C VAL A 61 -36.74 20.98 14.60
N PRO A 62 -36.00 20.04 15.22
CA PRO A 62 -36.49 19.29 16.37
C PRO A 62 -36.50 20.15 17.64
N HIS A 63 -37.51 19.97 18.47
CA HIS A 63 -37.56 20.53 19.83
C HIS A 63 -37.94 19.46 20.85
N GLN A 64 -37.55 19.67 22.11
CA GLN A 64 -37.94 18.80 23.22
C GLN A 64 -39.39 19.11 23.63
N ARG A 65 -40.21 18.07 23.73
CA ARG A 65 -41.54 18.15 24.34
C ARG A 65 -41.64 17.15 25.47
N VAL A 66 -41.53 17.65 26.70
CA VAL A 66 -41.69 16.84 27.92
C VAL A 66 -43.19 16.53 28.12
N LEU A 67 -43.55 15.25 28.13
CA LEU A 67 -44.94 14.81 28.27
C LEU A 67 -45.37 14.73 29.74
N ASP A 68 -46.66 14.92 30.02
CA ASP A 68 -47.22 14.66 31.36
C ASP A 68 -46.97 13.21 31.82
N VAL A 69 -46.78 13.02 33.12
CA VAL A 69 -46.45 11.71 33.73
C VAL A 69 -47.49 10.64 33.40
N VAL A 70 -48.78 10.99 33.38
CA VAL A 70 -49.86 10.04 33.07
C VAL A 70 -49.82 9.65 31.59
N ALA A 71 -49.55 10.61 30.70
CA ALA A 71 -49.46 10.39 29.26
C ALA A 71 -48.21 9.58 28.87
N ALA A 72 -47.11 9.72 29.61
CA ALA A 72 -45.83 9.05 29.35
C ALA A 72 -45.66 7.72 30.10
N ARG A 73 -46.71 7.23 30.78
CA ARG A 73 -46.61 6.04 31.62
C ARG A 73 -46.16 4.81 30.78
N PRO A 74 -45.01 4.20 31.10
CA PRO A 74 -44.51 3.05 30.36
C PRO A 74 -45.42 1.84 30.57
N ARG A 75 -45.60 1.03 29.52
CA ARG A 75 -46.35 -0.23 29.57
C ARG A 75 -45.39 -1.40 29.66
N LEU A 76 -45.55 -2.24 30.68
CA LEU A 76 -44.80 -3.49 30.78
C LEU A 76 -45.40 -4.54 29.82
N ARG A 77 -44.69 -4.85 28.75
CA ARG A 77 -45.12 -5.86 27.77
C ARG A 77 -44.63 -7.23 28.20
N VAL A 78 -45.56 -8.18 28.38
CA VAL A 78 -45.24 -9.53 28.84
C VAL A 78 -45.33 -10.52 27.68
N HIS A 79 -44.27 -11.28 27.47
CA HIS A 79 -44.15 -12.31 26.45
C HIS A 79 -43.89 -13.66 27.11
N ARG A 80 -44.53 -14.73 26.64
CA ARG A 80 -44.17 -16.09 27.03
C ARG A 80 -43.21 -16.65 25.99
N THR A 81 -42.07 -17.17 26.43
CA THR A 81 -41.03 -17.71 25.54
C THR A 81 -40.32 -18.89 26.20
N THR A 82 -39.42 -19.54 25.48
CA THR A 82 -38.59 -20.64 25.98
C THR A 82 -37.12 -20.24 26.01
N GLU A 83 -36.29 -20.98 26.75
CA GLU A 83 -34.86 -20.71 26.85
C GLU A 83 -34.15 -20.68 25.48
N GLY A 84 -34.58 -21.54 24.54
CA GLY A 84 -34.02 -21.59 23.18
C GLY A 84 -34.43 -20.41 22.29
N GLU A 85 -35.58 -19.79 22.55
CA GLU A 85 -36.12 -18.68 21.75
C GLU A 85 -35.76 -17.31 22.34
N LEU A 86 -35.43 -17.26 23.64
CA LEU A 86 -35.12 -16.05 24.38
C LEU A 86 -34.09 -15.14 23.68
N PRO A 87 -32.94 -15.65 23.16
CA PRO A 87 -31.96 -14.76 22.52
C PRO A 87 -32.53 -14.02 21.31
N ALA A 88 -33.37 -14.68 20.50
CA ALA A 88 -34.02 -14.05 19.35
C ALA A 88 -35.09 -13.04 19.80
N ALA A 89 -35.87 -13.37 20.82
CA ALA A 89 -36.91 -12.49 21.36
C ALA A 89 -36.33 -11.21 21.99
N VAL A 90 -35.23 -11.32 22.75
CA VAL A 90 -34.48 -10.19 23.33
C VAL A 90 -33.88 -9.30 22.24
N ALA A 91 -33.33 -9.91 21.18
CA ALA A 91 -32.81 -9.19 20.02
C ALA A 91 -33.92 -8.46 19.25
N GLU A 92 -35.05 -9.11 18.97
CA GLU A 92 -36.20 -8.50 18.29
C GLU A 92 -36.76 -7.31 19.07
N ALA A 93 -36.89 -7.45 20.40
CA ALA A 93 -37.31 -6.37 21.28
C ALA A 93 -36.35 -5.17 21.26
N LYS A 94 -35.03 -5.44 21.26
CA LYS A 94 -33.99 -4.41 21.09
C LYS A 94 -34.09 -3.76 19.72
N ASP A 95 -34.33 -4.52 18.65
CA ASP A 95 -34.27 -4.02 17.28
C ASP A 95 -35.53 -3.25 16.84
N ARG A 96 -36.60 -3.30 17.63
CA ARG A 96 -37.82 -2.53 17.38
C ARG A 96 -37.52 -1.03 17.37
N ARG A 97 -37.74 -0.37 16.24
CA ARG A 97 -37.47 1.06 16.02
C ARG A 97 -38.26 1.96 16.98
N PHE A 98 -37.67 3.07 17.42
CA PHE A 98 -38.39 4.18 18.07
C PHE A 98 -38.76 5.24 17.03
N ASP A 99 -39.98 5.78 17.09
CA ASP A 99 -40.29 7.05 16.42
C ASP A 99 -40.09 8.19 17.41
N LEU A 100 -38.97 8.92 17.28
CA LEU A 100 -38.62 9.99 18.22
C LEU A 100 -39.65 11.12 18.31
N ALA A 101 -40.57 11.28 17.34
CA ALA A 101 -41.58 12.34 17.38
C ALA A 101 -42.73 12.04 18.36
N VAL A 102 -43.00 10.75 18.62
CA VAL A 102 -44.20 10.31 19.37
C VAL A 102 -43.94 9.25 20.42
N ASP A 103 -42.90 8.42 20.26
CA ASP A 103 -42.56 7.37 21.21
C ASP A 103 -41.78 7.93 22.39
N VAL A 104 -42.24 7.60 23.59
CA VAL A 104 -41.45 7.75 24.83
C VAL A 104 -40.16 6.92 24.67
N PRO A 105 -38.98 7.47 24.98
CA PRO A 105 -37.69 6.87 24.62
C PRO A 105 -37.28 5.67 25.49
N LEU A 106 -38.22 5.04 26.20
CA LEU A 106 -38.01 3.87 27.06
C LEU A 106 -39.10 2.81 26.81
N ARG A 107 -38.68 1.55 26.69
CA ARG A 107 -39.55 0.37 26.57
C ARG A 107 -39.16 -0.67 27.61
N THR A 108 -40.16 -1.37 28.12
CA THR A 108 -39.97 -2.42 29.12
C THR A 108 -40.66 -3.71 28.65
N GLU A 109 -39.86 -4.76 28.52
CA GLU A 109 -40.28 -6.07 28.03
C GLU A 109 -39.97 -7.10 29.13
N LEU A 110 -40.91 -7.99 29.43
CA LEU A 110 -40.76 -9.06 30.39
C LEU A 110 -41.01 -10.40 29.69
N PHE A 111 -39.98 -11.23 29.61
CA PHE A 111 -40.07 -12.58 29.06
C PHE A 111 -40.28 -13.57 30.19
N GLU A 112 -41.41 -14.27 30.20
CA GLU A 112 -41.76 -15.33 31.15
C GLU A 112 -41.29 -16.68 30.59
N LEU A 113 -40.31 -17.30 31.26
CA LEU A 113 -39.75 -18.61 30.91
C LEU A 113 -40.40 -19.73 31.73
N ALA A 114 -40.65 -19.44 33.02
CA ALA A 114 -41.35 -20.30 33.97
C ALA A 114 -42.12 -19.42 35.00
N PRO A 115 -42.98 -20.00 35.85
CA PRO A 115 -43.72 -19.22 36.86
C PRO A 115 -42.83 -18.37 37.80
N ASP A 116 -41.62 -18.82 38.07
CA ASP A 116 -40.62 -18.19 38.94
C ASP A 116 -39.36 -17.73 38.19
N GLU A 117 -39.34 -17.80 36.85
CA GLU A 117 -38.19 -17.43 36.03
C GLU A 117 -38.58 -16.49 34.89
N HIS A 118 -37.97 -15.30 34.91
CA HIS A 118 -38.29 -14.23 33.98
C HIS A 118 -37.02 -13.53 33.48
N VAL A 119 -37.10 -12.85 32.35
CA VAL A 119 -36.06 -11.92 31.88
C VAL A 119 -36.69 -10.54 31.69
N LEU A 120 -36.23 -9.56 32.45
CA LEU A 120 -36.61 -8.16 32.30
C LEU A 120 -35.63 -7.47 31.37
N GLN A 121 -36.14 -6.88 30.29
CA GLN A 121 -35.37 -6.06 29.36
C GLN A 121 -35.88 -4.62 29.37
N LEU A 122 -34.96 -3.68 29.59
CA LEU A 122 -35.18 -2.25 29.39
C LEU A 122 -34.46 -1.82 28.11
N VAL A 123 -35.21 -1.26 27.16
CA VAL A 123 -34.66 -0.72 25.91
C VAL A 123 -34.89 0.78 25.91
N LEU A 124 -33.80 1.55 25.96
CA LEU A 124 -33.77 3.00 25.98
C LEU A 124 -33.15 3.52 24.69
N HIS A 125 -33.74 4.53 24.05
CA HIS A 125 -33.03 5.24 22.97
C HIS A 125 -31.96 6.15 23.59
N HIS A 126 -30.73 6.12 23.07
CA HIS A 126 -29.56 6.84 23.59
C HIS A 126 -29.77 8.38 23.63
N ILE A 127 -30.85 8.89 23.05
CA ILE A 127 -31.25 10.31 23.11
C ILE A 127 -31.72 10.74 24.51
N ALA A 128 -32.19 9.78 25.32
CA ALA A 128 -32.73 10.04 26.65
C ALA A 128 -31.79 9.61 27.79
N GLY A 129 -30.71 8.89 27.49
CA GLY A 129 -29.72 8.50 28.49
C GLY A 129 -28.42 8.03 27.88
N ASP A 130 -27.38 7.99 28.70
CA ASP A 130 -26.02 7.56 28.38
C ASP A 130 -25.50 6.51 29.37
N GLY A 131 -24.24 6.08 29.20
CA GLY A 131 -23.62 5.10 30.11
C GLY A 131 -23.65 5.52 31.58
N TRP A 132 -23.45 6.82 31.87
CA TRP A 132 -23.52 7.35 33.24
C TRP A 132 -24.94 7.28 33.81
N SER A 133 -25.95 7.48 32.96
CA SER A 133 -27.37 7.41 33.34
C SER A 133 -27.80 6.02 33.83
N MET A 134 -27.06 4.96 33.51
CA MET A 134 -27.44 3.59 33.87
C MET A 134 -27.42 3.35 35.38
N GLY A 135 -26.45 3.93 36.10
CA GLY A 135 -26.37 3.84 37.56
C GLY A 135 -27.62 4.41 38.26
N PRO A 136 -27.94 5.71 38.06
CA PRO A 136 -29.14 6.33 38.60
C PRO A 136 -30.44 5.63 38.18
N LEU A 137 -30.54 5.20 36.91
CA LEU A 137 -31.70 4.46 36.40
C LEU A 137 -31.93 3.16 37.16
N VAL A 138 -30.88 2.34 37.33
CA VAL A 138 -30.97 1.04 38.02
C VAL A 138 -31.22 1.22 39.52
N ARG A 139 -30.50 2.13 40.20
CA ARG A 139 -30.76 2.45 41.62
C ARG A 139 -32.19 2.93 41.85
N GLY A 140 -32.68 3.81 40.98
CA GLY A 140 -34.04 4.30 41.00
C GLY A 140 -35.05 3.16 40.88
N LEU A 141 -34.84 2.26 39.92
CA LEU A 141 -35.72 1.12 39.70
C LEU A 141 -35.75 0.15 40.90
N THR A 142 -34.58 -0.19 41.46
CA THR A 142 -34.49 -1.05 42.65
C THR A 142 -35.21 -0.43 43.85
N THR A 143 -35.00 0.86 44.09
CA THR A 143 -35.64 1.60 45.20
C THR A 143 -37.15 1.66 45.03
N ALA A 144 -37.62 1.97 43.81
CA ALA A 144 -39.04 2.05 43.50
C ALA A 144 -39.73 0.70 43.61
N TYR A 145 -39.10 -0.37 43.12
CA TYR A 145 -39.64 -1.71 43.23
C TYR A 145 -39.80 -2.15 44.69
N ALA A 146 -38.78 -1.90 45.52
CA ALA A 146 -38.83 -2.22 46.93
C ALA A 146 -39.97 -1.49 47.68
N ALA A 147 -40.21 -0.22 47.38
CA ALA A 147 -41.32 0.55 47.95
C ALA A 147 -42.69 0.05 47.47
N ARG A 148 -42.85 -0.16 46.16
CA ARG A 148 -44.11 -0.61 45.56
C ARG A 148 -44.50 -2.01 46.01
N ARG A 149 -43.53 -2.90 46.25
CA ARG A 149 -43.78 -4.24 46.82
C ARG A 149 -44.32 -4.19 48.26
N ARG A 150 -44.07 -3.10 48.99
CA ARG A 150 -44.68 -2.82 50.32
C ARG A 150 -45.98 -2.03 50.24
N GLY A 151 -46.45 -1.68 49.04
CA GLY A 151 -47.62 -0.82 48.84
C GLY A 151 -47.35 0.68 49.12
N GLU A 152 -46.08 1.09 49.15
CA GLU A 152 -45.65 2.46 49.43
C GLU A 152 -45.24 3.19 48.15
N GLU A 153 -45.23 4.53 48.18
CA GLU A 153 -44.56 5.34 47.17
C GLU A 153 -43.05 5.43 47.47
N PRO A 154 -42.18 5.45 46.44
CA PRO A 154 -40.75 5.63 46.65
C PRO A 154 -40.44 6.98 47.29
N ARG A 155 -39.48 6.99 48.21
CA ARG A 155 -38.93 8.20 48.83
C ARG A 155 -37.50 8.39 48.35
N TRP A 156 -37.24 9.49 47.67
CA TRP A 156 -35.93 9.88 47.20
C TRP A 156 -35.78 11.40 47.22
N GLU A 157 -34.55 11.88 47.26
CA GLU A 157 -34.25 13.30 47.17
C GLU A 157 -34.68 13.87 45.80
N GLU A 158 -35.24 15.07 45.84
CA GLU A 158 -35.66 15.80 44.65
C GLU A 158 -34.43 16.21 43.84
N LEU A 159 -34.52 16.09 42.50
CA LEU A 159 -33.40 16.43 41.63
C LEU A 159 -33.24 17.95 41.57
N PRO A 160 -32.03 18.50 41.79
CA PRO A 160 -31.81 19.95 41.83
C PRO A 160 -31.99 20.61 40.46
N VAL A 161 -31.82 19.84 39.37
CA VAL A 161 -32.00 20.25 37.99
C VAL A 161 -32.59 19.11 37.16
N GLN A 162 -33.27 19.46 36.07
CA GLN A 162 -33.69 18.51 35.05
C GLN A 162 -32.86 18.69 33.76
N TYR A 163 -33.00 17.73 32.84
CA TYR A 163 -32.18 17.72 31.63
C TYR A 163 -32.45 18.94 30.73
N ALA A 164 -33.69 19.46 30.71
CA ALA A 164 -34.03 20.68 29.98
C ALA A 164 -33.21 21.89 30.47
N ASP A 165 -33.03 22.02 31.80
CA ASP A 165 -32.25 23.10 32.41
C ASP A 165 -30.78 23.06 31.97
N HIS A 166 -30.18 21.86 31.97
CA HIS A 166 -28.83 21.66 31.45
C HIS A 166 -28.70 22.13 29.98
N THR A 167 -29.73 21.89 29.16
CA THR A 167 -29.67 22.31 27.75
C THR A 167 -29.66 23.82 27.57
N LEU A 168 -30.40 24.55 28.40
CA LEU A 168 -30.42 26.02 28.39
C LEU A 168 -29.10 26.58 28.91
N TRP A 169 -28.62 26.04 30.04
CA TRP A 169 -27.33 26.41 30.62
C TRP A 169 -26.15 26.19 29.66
N GLN A 170 -26.14 25.08 28.92
CA GLN A 170 -25.12 24.81 27.90
C GLN A 170 -25.08 25.89 26.81
N HIS A 171 -26.24 26.39 26.36
CA HIS A 171 -26.31 27.45 25.36
C HIS A 171 -25.80 28.79 25.90
N GLU A 172 -26.13 29.13 27.15
CA GLU A 172 -25.66 30.35 27.81
C GLU A 172 -24.15 30.32 28.06
N LEU A 173 -23.62 29.19 28.55
CA LEU A 173 -22.20 29.03 28.87
C LEU A 173 -21.30 29.15 27.63
N LEU A 174 -21.69 28.50 26.53
CA LEU A 174 -20.89 28.49 25.30
C LEU A 174 -20.87 29.87 24.62
N GLY A 175 -21.96 30.65 24.74
CA GLY A 175 -22.11 31.95 24.10
C GLY A 175 -22.37 31.86 22.60
N ASP A 176 -22.39 33.02 21.93
CA ASP A 176 -22.64 33.10 20.49
C ASP A 176 -21.42 32.67 19.68
N ALA A 177 -21.62 31.80 18.69
CA ALA A 177 -20.59 31.39 17.75
C ALA A 177 -20.06 32.56 16.88
N ALA A 178 -20.87 33.60 16.67
CA ALA A 178 -20.48 34.79 15.94
C ALA A 178 -19.61 35.77 16.77
N ASP A 179 -19.57 35.60 18.09
CA ASP A 179 -18.70 36.38 18.98
C ASP A 179 -17.32 35.69 19.09
N PRO A 180 -16.22 36.31 18.60
CA PRO A 180 -14.87 35.74 18.67
C PRO A 180 -14.38 35.51 20.11
N ASP A 181 -14.93 36.25 21.08
CA ASP A 181 -14.58 36.16 22.49
C ASP A 181 -15.48 35.19 23.28
N SER A 182 -16.40 34.48 22.62
CA SER A 182 -17.19 33.43 23.27
C SER A 182 -16.34 32.19 23.59
N LEU A 183 -16.79 31.40 24.56
CA LEU A 183 -16.16 30.10 24.85
C LEU A 183 -16.24 29.19 23.61
N PHE A 184 -17.37 29.22 22.91
CA PHE A 184 -17.61 28.47 21.69
C PHE A 184 -16.55 28.77 20.61
N ALA A 185 -16.35 30.05 20.26
CA ALA A 185 -15.39 30.44 19.22
C ALA A 185 -13.94 30.09 19.58
N ARG A 186 -13.55 30.27 20.85
CA ARG A 186 -12.21 29.89 21.32
C ARG A 186 -11.95 28.39 21.23
N GLN A 187 -12.91 27.55 21.67
CA GLN A 187 -12.76 26.10 21.58
C GLN A 187 -12.79 25.63 20.13
N ALA A 188 -13.62 26.22 19.27
CA ALA A 188 -13.63 25.96 17.83
C ALA A 188 -12.25 26.23 17.21
N ALA A 189 -11.67 27.41 17.48
CA ALA A 189 -10.36 27.77 16.95
C ALA A 189 -9.25 26.82 17.43
N TYR A 190 -9.29 26.36 18.69
CA TYR A 190 -8.34 25.36 19.20
C TYR A 190 -8.43 24.06 18.38
N TRP A 191 -9.61 23.48 18.26
CA TRP A 191 -9.76 22.20 17.60
C TRP A 191 -9.53 22.26 16.09
N THR A 192 -9.92 23.35 15.41
CA THR A 192 -9.61 23.54 13.99
C THR A 192 -8.10 23.50 13.75
N ARG A 193 -7.29 24.10 14.65
CA ARG A 193 -5.82 23.98 14.57
C ARG A 193 -5.33 22.58 14.92
N GLN A 194 -5.84 21.99 16.00
CA GLN A 194 -5.38 20.70 16.50
C GLN A 194 -5.64 19.54 15.51
N LEU A 195 -6.75 19.61 14.78
CA LEU A 195 -7.19 18.61 13.82
C LEU A 195 -6.90 19.01 12.36
N ALA A 196 -6.12 20.07 12.14
CA ALA A 196 -5.68 20.45 10.80
C ALA A 196 -4.85 19.32 10.16
N ASP A 197 -5.08 19.07 8.88
CA ASP A 197 -4.40 18.02 8.09
C ASP A 197 -4.55 16.58 8.64
N LEU A 198 -5.53 16.35 9.50
CA LEU A 198 -5.80 15.03 10.07
C LEU A 198 -6.07 14.00 8.95
N PRO A 199 -5.51 12.77 9.06
CA PRO A 199 -5.72 11.74 8.06
C PRO A 199 -7.21 11.39 7.92
N GLN A 200 -7.71 11.46 6.68
CA GLN A 200 -9.13 11.18 6.39
C GLN A 200 -9.54 9.73 6.68
N GLN A 201 -8.58 8.82 6.70
CA GLN A 201 -8.77 7.41 6.97
C GLN A 201 -7.44 6.79 7.43
N LEU A 202 -7.49 6.02 8.53
CA LEU A 202 -6.36 5.18 8.93
C LEU A 202 -6.11 4.07 7.90
N GLN A 203 -4.86 3.91 7.48
CA GLN A 203 -4.46 2.87 6.51
C GLN A 203 -4.21 1.54 7.22
N LEU A 204 -5.27 0.93 7.77
CA LEU A 204 -5.21 -0.40 8.36
C LEU A 204 -5.51 -1.47 7.33
N ARG A 205 -4.84 -2.62 7.45
CA ARG A 205 -5.21 -3.81 6.70
C ARG A 205 -6.58 -4.29 7.15
N THR A 206 -7.47 -4.47 6.18
CA THR A 206 -8.76 -5.14 6.35
C THR A 206 -8.74 -6.48 5.63
N ASP A 207 -9.55 -7.43 6.08
CA ASP A 207 -9.68 -8.75 5.46
C ASP A 207 -10.47 -8.65 4.15
N ARG A 208 -11.27 -7.60 4.02
CA ARG A 208 -12.14 -7.31 2.87
C ARG A 208 -11.99 -5.85 2.42
N PRO A 209 -12.20 -5.56 1.12
CA PRO A 209 -12.24 -4.17 0.65
C PRO A 209 -13.41 -3.43 1.30
N ARG A 210 -13.19 -2.17 1.69
CA ARG A 210 -14.24 -1.33 2.26
C ARG A 210 -15.37 -1.12 1.24
N PRO A 211 -16.64 -1.34 1.61
CA PRO A 211 -17.78 -1.06 0.74
C PRO A 211 -18.00 0.45 0.55
N ALA A 212 -18.73 0.85 -0.50
CA ALA A 212 -19.06 2.26 -0.74
C ALA A 212 -20.00 2.86 0.33
N VAL A 213 -20.79 2.01 0.99
CA VAL A 213 -21.71 2.35 2.07
C VAL A 213 -21.54 1.29 3.17
N ALA A 214 -21.37 1.71 4.42
CA ALA A 214 -21.25 0.79 5.55
C ALA A 214 -22.58 0.07 5.81
N SER A 215 -22.55 -1.25 6.01
CA SER A 215 -23.76 -2.02 6.34
C SER A 215 -24.16 -1.91 7.81
N HIS A 216 -23.26 -1.40 8.66
CA HIS A 216 -23.34 -1.40 10.12
C HIS A 216 -23.43 -2.79 10.76
N ARG A 217 -23.23 -3.87 10.00
CA ARG A 217 -23.11 -5.21 10.57
C ARG A 217 -21.80 -5.34 11.32
N GLY A 218 -21.87 -5.87 12.53
CA GLY A 218 -20.70 -6.03 13.38
C GLY A 218 -20.64 -7.38 14.08
N GLY A 219 -19.48 -7.63 14.66
CA GLY A 219 -19.29 -8.65 15.69
C GLY A 219 -18.55 -8.05 16.87
N SER A 220 -18.34 -8.87 17.90
CA SER A 220 -17.58 -8.48 19.09
C SER A 220 -16.63 -9.61 19.50
N VAL A 221 -15.42 -9.25 19.93
CA VAL A 221 -14.44 -10.17 20.53
C VAL A 221 -14.06 -9.71 21.93
N ALA A 222 -13.80 -10.64 22.84
CA ALA A 222 -13.39 -10.29 24.20
C ALA A 222 -12.01 -9.61 24.23
N ALA A 223 -11.86 -8.63 25.12
CA ALA A 223 -10.60 -7.96 25.39
C ALA A 223 -10.38 -7.90 26.90
N GLY A 224 -9.59 -8.82 27.43
CA GLY A 224 -9.28 -8.93 28.85
C GLY A 224 -7.78 -8.74 29.11
N LEU A 225 -7.44 -8.02 30.18
CA LEU A 225 -6.10 -7.88 30.72
C LEU A 225 -6.10 -8.42 32.16
N ASP A 226 -5.13 -9.27 32.49
CA ASP A 226 -5.06 -9.88 33.82
C ASP A 226 -4.73 -8.86 34.94
N ALA A 227 -4.89 -9.31 36.19
CA ALA A 227 -4.65 -8.50 37.38
C ALA A 227 -3.20 -7.98 37.48
N GLU A 228 -2.22 -8.78 37.01
CA GLU A 228 -0.81 -8.38 37.03
C GLU A 228 -0.55 -7.20 36.09
N LEU A 229 -1.05 -7.29 34.86
CA LEU A 229 -0.94 -6.23 33.88
C LEU A 229 -1.73 -4.99 34.32
N HIS A 230 -2.95 -5.15 34.85
CA HIS A 230 -3.73 -4.02 35.35
C HIS A 230 -2.97 -3.25 36.45
N ARG A 231 -2.38 -3.95 37.43
CA ARG A 231 -1.55 -3.32 38.47
C ARG A 231 -0.36 -2.57 37.88
N GLY A 232 0.39 -3.20 36.97
CA GLY A 232 1.52 -2.58 36.31
C GLY A 232 1.15 -1.33 35.51
N LEU A 233 -0.02 -1.33 34.85
CA LEU A 233 -0.52 -0.17 34.11
C LEU A 233 -0.91 0.99 35.03
N ARG A 234 -1.50 0.71 36.20
CA ARG A 234 -1.78 1.75 37.21
C ARG A 234 -0.51 2.34 37.80
N GLU A 235 0.48 1.51 38.08
CA GLU A 235 1.79 1.96 38.57
C GLU A 235 2.48 2.84 37.53
N LEU A 236 2.46 2.44 36.26
CA LEU A 236 2.99 3.22 35.15
C LEU A 236 2.28 4.57 35.00
N ALA A 237 0.94 4.55 35.04
CA ALA A 237 0.13 5.78 34.99
C ALA A 237 0.50 6.73 36.13
N ARG A 238 0.60 6.21 37.35
CA ARG A 238 0.99 6.99 38.53
C ARG A 238 2.42 7.55 38.40
N ALA A 239 3.37 6.77 37.92
CA ALA A 239 4.76 7.18 37.79
C ALA A 239 4.95 8.35 36.80
N HIS A 240 4.13 8.41 35.74
CA HIS A 240 4.20 9.48 34.73
C HIS A 240 3.14 10.58 34.90
N GLY A 241 2.32 10.51 35.97
CA GLY A 241 1.26 11.48 36.25
C GLY A 241 0.18 11.50 35.18
N THR A 242 -0.18 10.33 34.66
CA THR A 242 -1.24 10.13 33.66
C THR A 242 -2.40 9.31 34.24
N SER A 243 -3.52 9.27 33.53
CA SER A 243 -4.59 8.32 33.83
C SER A 243 -4.34 6.95 33.19
N LEU A 244 -5.03 5.91 33.66
CA LEU A 244 -5.03 4.60 32.99
C LEU A 244 -5.50 4.72 31.53
N PHE A 245 -6.54 5.53 31.28
CA PHE A 245 -7.03 5.81 29.94
C PHE A 245 -5.92 6.33 29.01
N MET A 246 -5.11 7.29 29.46
CA MET A 246 -3.98 7.82 28.68
C MET A 246 -2.95 6.73 28.34
N VAL A 247 -2.68 5.79 29.25
CA VAL A 247 -1.78 4.65 29.00
C VAL A 247 -2.37 3.72 27.93
N LEU A 248 -3.65 3.38 28.05
CA LEU A 248 -4.35 2.53 27.07
C LEU A 248 -4.43 3.21 25.69
N GLN A 249 -4.70 4.53 25.65
CA GLN A 249 -4.72 5.33 24.43
C GLN A 249 -3.33 5.37 23.76
N ALA A 250 -2.26 5.62 24.52
CA ALA A 250 -0.90 5.62 23.99
C ALA A 250 -0.52 4.26 23.40
N ALA A 251 -0.85 3.18 24.11
CA ALA A 251 -0.62 1.82 23.64
C ALA A 251 -1.43 1.48 22.38
N LEU A 252 -2.69 1.94 22.30
CA LEU A 252 -3.53 1.72 21.12
C LEU A 252 -3.00 2.49 19.92
N ALA A 253 -2.61 3.76 20.08
CA ALA A 253 -2.00 4.55 19.01
C ALA A 253 -0.70 3.91 18.51
N ALA A 254 0.17 3.45 19.43
CA ALA A 254 1.39 2.74 19.08
C ALA A 254 1.11 1.43 18.33
N LEU A 255 0.11 0.65 18.75
CA LEU A 255 -0.31 -0.56 18.04
C LEU A 255 -0.75 -0.24 16.60
N LEU A 256 -1.67 0.71 16.43
CA LEU A 256 -2.21 1.07 15.11
C LEU A 256 -1.10 1.56 14.17
N SER A 257 -0.17 2.37 14.70
CA SER A 257 1.01 2.81 13.95
C SER A 257 1.85 1.63 13.46
N LYS A 258 2.17 0.67 14.34
CA LYS A 258 2.93 -0.54 13.99
C LYS A 258 2.16 -1.53 13.10
N LEU A 259 0.83 -1.39 12.98
CA LEU A 259 -0.01 -2.13 12.03
C LEU A 259 -0.19 -1.41 10.69
N GLY A 260 0.54 -0.31 10.46
CA GLY A 260 0.60 0.38 9.17
C GLY A 260 -0.29 1.61 9.05
N ALA A 261 -0.95 2.05 10.13
CA ALA A 261 -1.87 3.19 10.09
C ALA A 261 -1.19 4.55 9.82
N GLY A 262 0.14 4.62 9.92
CA GLY A 262 0.94 5.85 9.86
C GLY A 262 1.50 6.24 11.23
N ASP A 263 1.99 7.46 11.36
CA ASP A 263 2.48 8.05 12.60
C ASP A 263 1.53 9.07 13.24
N ASP A 264 0.57 9.58 12.48
CA ASP A 264 -0.48 10.49 12.96
C ASP A 264 -1.80 9.74 13.21
N ILE A 265 -2.12 9.45 14.47
CA ILE A 265 -3.19 8.51 14.84
C ILE A 265 -4.35 9.23 15.56
N PRO A 266 -5.48 9.50 14.88
CA PRO A 266 -6.70 9.95 15.53
C PRO A 266 -7.51 8.78 16.13
N VAL A 267 -7.83 8.90 17.42
CA VAL A 267 -8.71 7.99 18.16
C VAL A 267 -9.86 8.77 18.77
N GLY A 268 -11.09 8.33 18.52
CA GLY A 268 -12.27 8.89 19.18
C GLY A 268 -12.37 8.42 20.63
N SER A 269 -12.91 9.26 21.50
CA SER A 269 -13.28 8.84 22.85
C SER A 269 -14.45 9.66 23.41
N PRO A 270 -15.46 9.02 24.01
CA PRO A 270 -16.55 9.73 24.65
C PRO A 270 -16.09 10.35 25.97
N VAL A 271 -16.57 11.56 26.25
CA VAL A 271 -16.51 12.19 27.57
C VAL A 271 -17.91 12.27 28.17
N ALA A 272 -18.01 12.15 29.50
CA ALA A 272 -19.30 12.11 30.19
C ALA A 272 -20.12 13.39 30.00
N GLY A 273 -19.48 14.55 29.79
CA GLY A 273 -20.15 15.84 29.62
C GLY A 273 -20.87 16.34 30.87
N ARG A 274 -20.59 15.75 32.04
CA ARG A 274 -21.13 16.13 33.35
C ARG A 274 -20.08 16.91 34.13
N THR A 275 -20.13 18.23 34.01
CA THR A 275 -19.14 19.13 34.63
C THR A 275 -19.60 19.67 36.00
N ASP A 276 -20.86 19.42 36.38
CA ASP A 276 -21.46 19.84 37.65
C ASP A 276 -22.09 18.64 38.38
N GLN A 277 -21.84 18.52 39.69
CA GLN A 277 -22.33 17.45 40.55
C GLN A 277 -23.86 17.36 40.59
N ALA A 278 -24.57 18.46 40.36
CA ALA A 278 -26.04 18.48 40.26
C ALA A 278 -26.58 17.57 39.15
N GLN A 279 -25.74 17.19 38.19
CA GLN A 279 -26.10 16.32 37.08
C GLN A 279 -25.88 14.84 37.40
N ASP A 280 -25.15 14.45 38.44
CA ASP A 280 -24.70 13.05 38.64
C ASP A 280 -25.85 12.04 38.74
N GLU A 281 -26.95 12.41 39.41
CA GLU A 281 -28.13 11.56 39.59
C GLU A 281 -29.17 11.71 38.45
N LEU A 282 -28.90 12.53 37.43
CA LEU A 282 -29.84 12.82 36.36
C LEU A 282 -29.69 11.82 35.20
N VAL A 283 -30.80 11.19 34.80
CA VAL A 283 -30.86 10.43 33.55
C VAL A 283 -30.97 11.43 32.39
N GLY A 284 -30.06 11.34 31.42
CA GLY A 284 -30.02 12.25 30.27
C GLY A 284 -28.85 11.94 29.32
N TYR A 285 -28.80 12.59 28.16
CA TYR A 285 -27.74 12.36 27.16
C TYR A 285 -26.70 13.49 27.18
N PHE A 286 -25.64 13.32 27.98
CA PHE A 286 -24.61 14.34 28.19
C PHE A 286 -23.33 14.08 27.38
N VAL A 287 -23.17 12.87 26.85
CA VAL A 287 -21.96 12.44 26.17
C VAL A 287 -21.60 13.35 24.99
N ASN A 288 -20.35 13.81 24.98
CA ASN A 288 -19.70 14.39 23.81
C ASN A 288 -18.54 13.48 23.35
N THR A 289 -18.06 13.64 22.12
CA THR A 289 -16.95 12.86 21.58
C THR A 289 -15.75 13.74 21.29
N LEU A 290 -14.59 13.38 21.83
CA LEU A 290 -13.32 14.04 21.55
C LEU A 290 -12.51 13.23 20.54
N VAL A 291 -11.71 13.91 19.74
CA VAL A 291 -10.76 13.29 18.80
C VAL A 291 -9.34 13.47 19.35
N PHE A 292 -8.80 12.42 19.95
CA PHE A 292 -7.43 12.43 20.45
C PHE A 292 -6.46 12.05 19.33
N ARG A 293 -5.74 13.05 18.83
CA ARG A 293 -4.69 12.91 17.82
C ARG A 293 -3.35 12.64 18.51
N THR A 294 -2.73 11.52 18.18
CA THR A 294 -1.46 11.07 18.77
C THR A 294 -0.38 10.96 17.71
N ASP A 295 0.72 11.69 17.88
CA ASP A 295 1.90 11.65 17.01
C ASP A 295 2.94 10.66 17.54
N THR A 296 3.15 9.57 16.79
CA THR A 296 4.16 8.53 17.08
C THR A 296 5.46 8.71 16.27
N SER A 297 5.61 9.81 15.54
CA SER A 297 6.78 10.10 14.72
C SER A 297 8.04 10.31 15.58
N GLY A 298 9.20 10.02 14.97
CA GLY A 298 10.50 10.15 15.61
C GLY A 298 10.94 8.98 16.49
N ASP A 299 10.21 7.85 16.45
CA ASP A 299 10.47 6.66 17.27
C ASP A 299 10.61 6.97 18.78
N PRO A 300 9.58 7.59 19.39
CA PRO A 300 9.64 7.93 20.81
C PRO A 300 9.76 6.67 21.66
N THR A 301 10.24 6.83 22.88
CA THR A 301 10.02 5.86 23.94
C THR A 301 8.54 5.82 24.33
N PHE A 302 8.08 4.71 24.93
CA PHE A 302 6.69 4.65 25.40
C PHE A 302 6.39 5.76 26.43
N ALA A 303 7.35 6.08 27.31
CA ALA A 303 7.24 7.20 28.25
C ALA A 303 7.05 8.54 27.54
N GLU A 304 7.84 8.84 26.51
CA GLU A 304 7.70 10.08 25.72
C GLU A 304 6.35 10.14 25.00
N LEU A 305 5.88 9.02 24.42
CA LEU A 305 4.55 8.93 23.83
C LEU A 305 3.45 9.20 24.87
N LEU A 306 3.60 8.65 26.08
CA LEU A 306 2.66 8.85 27.17
C LEU A 306 2.62 10.32 27.62
N HIS A 307 3.75 11.01 27.63
CA HIS A 307 3.81 12.46 27.87
C HIS A 307 3.10 13.25 26.76
N ARG A 308 3.33 12.91 25.48
CA ARG A 308 2.60 13.52 24.36
C ARG A 308 1.08 13.33 24.50
N VAL A 309 0.65 12.11 24.81
CA VAL A 309 -0.77 11.79 25.03
C VAL A 309 -1.34 12.54 26.23
N ARG A 310 -0.60 12.66 27.32
CA ARG A 310 -1.03 13.44 28.48
C ARG A 310 -1.32 14.89 28.09
N ASP A 311 -0.40 15.53 27.38
CA ASP A 311 -0.53 16.94 27.01
C ASP A 311 -1.71 17.15 26.06
N THR A 312 -1.85 16.29 25.03
CA THR A 312 -2.98 16.38 24.08
C THR A 312 -4.32 16.04 24.72
N SER A 313 -4.37 15.05 25.61
CA SER A 313 -5.59 14.68 26.31
C SER A 313 -6.04 15.77 27.29
N LEU A 314 -5.14 16.34 28.10
CA LEU A 314 -5.47 17.44 29.02
C LEU A 314 -5.94 18.69 28.27
N ALA A 315 -5.27 19.04 27.16
CA ALA A 315 -5.71 20.13 26.31
C ALA A 315 -7.08 19.82 25.68
N GLY A 316 -7.33 18.59 25.23
CA GLY A 316 -8.65 18.16 24.75
C GLY A 316 -9.75 18.29 25.81
N TYR A 317 -9.50 17.86 27.05
CA TYR A 317 -10.47 17.99 28.15
C TYR A 317 -10.76 19.46 28.51
N ALA A 318 -9.79 20.36 28.39
CA ALA A 318 -9.98 21.79 28.60
C ALA A 318 -10.88 22.45 27.53
N HIS A 319 -11.11 21.78 26.40
CA HIS A 319 -11.95 22.25 25.28
C HIS A 319 -13.06 21.24 24.94
N GLN A 320 -13.56 20.51 25.96
CA GLN A 320 -14.49 19.39 25.75
C GLN A 320 -15.95 19.82 25.51
N ASP A 321 -16.27 21.09 25.67
CA ASP A 321 -17.65 21.61 25.61
C ASP A 321 -18.12 21.79 24.16
N LEU A 322 -17.19 21.96 23.22
CA LEU A 322 -17.52 22.11 21.81
C LEU A 322 -18.12 20.81 21.25
N PRO A 323 -19.32 20.85 20.65
CA PRO A 323 -19.96 19.66 20.08
C PRO A 323 -19.13 19.05 18.95
N PHE A 324 -18.92 17.74 18.97
CA PHE A 324 -18.22 16.98 17.92
C PHE A 324 -18.75 17.28 16.51
N GLU A 325 -20.05 17.52 16.36
CA GLU A 325 -20.66 17.71 15.05
C GLU A 325 -20.32 19.05 14.43
N TYR A 326 -20.21 20.07 15.27
CA TYR A 326 -19.74 21.37 14.82
C TYR A 326 -18.29 21.27 14.31
N LEU A 327 -17.47 20.45 14.95
CA LEU A 327 -16.11 20.14 14.48
C LEU A 327 -16.11 19.50 13.10
N VAL A 328 -16.99 18.52 12.86
CA VAL A 328 -17.14 17.89 11.54
C VAL A 328 -17.60 18.91 10.50
N GLU A 329 -18.52 19.80 10.84
CA GLU A 329 -19.01 20.85 9.93
C GLU A 329 -17.89 21.84 9.55
N VAL A 330 -17.16 22.36 10.54
CA VAL A 330 -16.09 23.34 10.33
C VAL A 330 -14.87 22.77 9.63
N LEU A 331 -14.46 21.54 9.98
CA LEU A 331 -13.34 20.87 9.30
C LEU A 331 -13.72 20.38 7.90
N ASN A 332 -15.01 20.19 7.65
CA ASN A 332 -15.60 19.77 6.38
C ASN A 332 -14.79 18.65 5.66
N PRO A 333 -14.55 17.50 6.31
CA PRO A 333 -13.80 16.41 5.71
C PRO A 333 -14.55 15.83 4.50
N SER A 334 -13.84 15.13 3.62
CA SER A 334 -14.44 14.44 2.47
C SER A 334 -15.61 13.56 2.93
N ARG A 335 -16.83 13.88 2.46
CA ARG A 335 -18.04 13.15 2.85
C ARG A 335 -17.99 11.72 2.31
N SER A 336 -18.23 10.74 3.18
CA SER A 336 -18.29 9.33 2.82
C SER A 336 -19.34 8.62 3.67
N LEU A 337 -20.13 7.75 3.04
CA LEU A 337 -21.07 6.85 3.72
C LEU A 337 -20.41 5.53 4.16
N ALA A 338 -19.11 5.36 3.85
CA ALA A 338 -18.38 4.12 4.09
C ALA A 338 -17.63 4.10 5.44
N ARG A 339 -17.52 5.24 6.11
CA ARG A 339 -16.70 5.40 7.32
C ARG A 339 -17.15 6.59 8.16
N HIS A 340 -16.82 6.53 9.44
CA HIS A 340 -17.04 7.64 10.37
C HIS A 340 -16.06 8.80 10.06
N PRO A 341 -16.51 10.07 10.13
CA PRO A 341 -15.65 11.23 9.90
C PRO A 341 -14.61 11.39 11.02
N LEU A 342 -13.44 11.95 10.68
CA LEU A 342 -12.32 12.29 11.58
C LEU A 342 -11.60 11.12 12.27
N PHE A 343 -12.25 10.01 12.57
CA PHE A 343 -11.62 8.81 13.14
C PHE A 343 -12.45 7.56 12.82
N GLN A 344 -11.81 6.39 12.87
CA GLN A 344 -12.46 5.10 12.64
C GLN A 344 -12.29 4.10 13.79
N VAL A 345 -11.43 4.44 14.75
CA VAL A 345 -11.18 3.66 15.97
C VAL A 345 -11.57 4.50 17.18
N MET A 346 -12.28 3.89 18.12
CA MET A 346 -12.66 4.53 19.39
C MET A 346 -12.24 3.70 20.58
N LEU A 347 -11.81 4.38 21.64
CA LEU A 347 -11.47 3.79 22.92
C LEU A 347 -12.37 4.35 24.02
N VAL A 348 -12.99 3.46 24.77
CA VAL A 348 -13.88 3.75 25.89
C VAL A 348 -13.38 3.01 27.13
N LEU A 349 -13.08 3.76 28.19
CA LEU A 349 -12.85 3.20 29.52
C LEU A 349 -14.05 3.58 30.41
N GLN A 350 -14.88 2.61 30.74
CA GLN A 350 -16.06 2.79 31.58
C GLN A 350 -15.67 2.86 33.05
N ASN A 351 -15.76 4.08 33.58
CA ASN A 351 -15.53 4.39 34.99
C ASN A 351 -16.81 4.91 35.69
N ALA A 352 -17.96 4.84 35.01
CA ALA A 352 -19.23 5.25 35.60
C ALA A 352 -19.61 4.29 36.75
N PRO A 353 -20.10 4.80 37.90
CA PRO A 353 -20.53 3.95 39.01
C PRO A 353 -21.67 3.03 38.56
N ARG A 354 -21.40 1.73 38.47
CA ARG A 354 -22.40 0.72 38.14
C ARG A 354 -23.21 0.41 39.40
N ALA A 355 -24.52 0.23 39.24
CA ALA A 355 -25.40 -0.17 40.32
C ALA A 355 -25.98 -1.54 40.01
N ASP A 356 -26.00 -2.43 41.00
CA ASP A 356 -26.58 -3.75 40.86
C ASP A 356 -28.10 -3.66 40.94
N PHE A 357 -28.77 -4.24 39.95
CA PHE A 357 -30.22 -4.41 40.02
C PHE A 357 -30.54 -5.53 41.01
N ALA A 358 -30.74 -5.17 42.28
CA ALA A 358 -30.99 -6.12 43.37
C ALA A 358 -32.38 -5.92 44.02
N PRO A 359 -33.49 -6.15 43.28
CA PRO A 359 -34.83 -6.08 43.85
C PRO A 359 -35.04 -7.13 44.97
N PRO A 360 -35.69 -6.78 46.09
CA PRO A 360 -35.91 -7.72 47.19
C PRO A 360 -36.74 -8.93 46.75
N GLY A 361 -36.29 -10.13 47.12
CA GLY A 361 -36.98 -11.40 46.88
C GLY A 361 -36.72 -12.05 45.52
N LEU A 362 -35.77 -11.53 44.74
CA LEU A 362 -35.36 -12.08 43.44
C LEU A 362 -33.84 -12.29 43.42
N ARG A 363 -33.41 -13.40 42.83
CA ARG A 363 -32.01 -13.55 42.38
C ARG A 363 -31.90 -12.92 41.00
N VAL A 364 -30.84 -12.14 40.79
CA VAL A 364 -30.61 -11.42 39.54
C VAL A 364 -29.28 -11.85 38.92
N GLU A 365 -29.32 -12.15 37.62
CA GLU A 365 -28.15 -12.43 36.80
C GLU A 365 -28.18 -11.53 35.56
N ASP A 366 -27.07 -10.86 35.25
CA ASP A 366 -26.95 -10.04 34.04
C ASP A 366 -27.01 -10.92 32.79
N VAL A 367 -27.83 -10.55 31.81
CA VAL A 367 -27.84 -11.18 30.49
C VAL A 367 -26.92 -10.38 29.58
N PRO A 368 -25.78 -10.94 29.12
CA PRO A 368 -24.82 -10.20 28.32
C PRO A 368 -25.45 -9.77 26.98
N PRO A 369 -25.20 -8.54 26.53
CA PRO A 369 -25.70 -8.08 25.25
C PRO A 369 -25.01 -8.82 24.11
N THR A 370 -25.79 -9.32 23.15
CA THR A 370 -25.28 -9.73 21.84
C THR A 370 -25.23 -8.50 20.94
N SER A 371 -24.02 -8.00 20.66
CA SER A 371 -23.82 -6.92 19.71
C SER A 371 -23.71 -7.49 18.29
N THR A 372 -24.65 -7.15 17.42
CA THR A 372 -24.70 -7.54 16.00
C THR A 372 -24.42 -6.34 15.08
N THR A 373 -24.12 -5.18 15.67
CA THR A 373 -23.99 -3.90 14.98
C THR A 373 -22.64 -3.26 15.26
N ALA A 374 -22.04 -2.60 14.27
CA ALA A 374 -20.81 -1.82 14.41
C ALA A 374 -20.98 -0.43 13.78
N LYS A 375 -20.72 0.62 14.58
CA LYS A 375 -20.79 2.03 14.15
C LYS A 375 -19.48 2.54 13.58
N LEU A 376 -18.40 1.91 13.99
CA LEU A 376 -17.02 2.25 13.69
C LEU A 376 -16.34 1.01 13.11
N ASP A 377 -15.15 1.21 12.56
CA ASP A 377 -14.34 0.07 12.13
C ASP A 377 -13.96 -0.80 13.32
N LEU A 378 -13.54 -0.16 14.42
CA LEU A 378 -13.20 -0.79 15.71
C LEU A 378 -13.65 0.09 16.88
N LEU A 379 -14.30 -0.49 17.88
CA LEU A 379 -14.69 0.16 19.13
C LEU A 379 -14.26 -0.70 20.32
N LEU A 380 -13.28 -0.22 21.08
CA LEU A 380 -12.79 -0.87 22.28
C LEU A 380 -13.55 -0.31 23.49
N THR A 381 -14.27 -1.17 24.20
CA THR A 381 -14.95 -0.81 25.46
C THR A 381 -14.40 -1.65 26.60
N LEU A 382 -13.82 -0.99 27.60
CA LEU A 382 -13.10 -1.61 28.70
C LEU A 382 -13.64 -1.11 30.04
N SER A 383 -13.59 -1.94 31.07
CA SER A 383 -13.95 -1.61 32.46
C SER A 383 -12.91 -2.20 33.41
N GLU A 384 -12.58 -1.45 34.45
CA GLU A 384 -11.69 -1.95 35.50
C GLU A 384 -12.45 -2.90 36.44
N ARG A 385 -11.81 -4.01 36.79
CA ARG A 385 -12.23 -4.83 37.93
C ARG A 385 -11.37 -4.51 39.14
N GLN A 386 -12.03 -4.31 40.27
CA GLN A 386 -11.39 -4.01 41.55
C GLN A 386 -11.97 -4.93 42.63
N ALA A 387 -11.12 -5.38 43.55
CA ALA A 387 -11.55 -6.08 44.75
C ALA A 387 -12.22 -5.10 45.73
N GLU A 388 -12.85 -5.61 46.79
CA GLU A 388 -13.49 -4.79 47.83
C GLU A 388 -12.54 -3.78 48.49
N ASP A 389 -11.25 -4.10 48.56
CA ASP A 389 -10.20 -3.23 49.11
C ASP A 389 -9.65 -2.20 48.09
N GLY A 390 -10.21 -2.17 46.88
CA GLY A 390 -9.80 -1.30 45.77
C GLY A 390 -8.58 -1.80 45.00
N SER A 391 -8.08 -3.00 45.29
CA SER A 391 -6.94 -3.57 44.55
C SER A 391 -7.32 -4.00 43.12
N PRO A 392 -6.40 -3.89 42.14
CA PRO A 392 -6.69 -4.24 40.74
C PRO A 392 -6.89 -5.75 40.52
N GLU A 393 -8.04 -6.18 39.99
CA GLU A 393 -8.34 -7.59 39.65
C GLU A 393 -8.27 -7.91 38.16
N GLY A 394 -7.95 -6.91 37.34
CA GLY A 394 -7.89 -7.02 35.88
C GLY A 394 -8.72 -5.94 35.18
N ILE A 395 -8.68 -5.93 33.85
CA ILE A 395 -9.50 -5.08 32.99
C ILE A 395 -10.28 -6.02 32.08
N GLU A 396 -11.58 -5.86 31.99
CA GLU A 396 -12.44 -6.65 31.13
C GLU A 396 -13.11 -5.77 30.08
N GLY A 397 -13.59 -6.38 29.00
CA GLY A 397 -14.24 -5.64 27.94
C GLY A 397 -14.30 -6.40 26.62
N SER A 398 -14.54 -5.63 25.55
CA SER A 398 -14.67 -6.17 24.21
C SER A 398 -14.25 -5.18 23.13
N VAL A 399 -13.89 -5.71 21.97
CA VAL A 399 -13.70 -4.95 20.73
C VAL A 399 -14.83 -5.28 19.78
N GLU A 400 -15.71 -4.32 19.56
CA GLU A 400 -16.68 -4.38 18.46
C GLU A 400 -15.96 -4.06 17.14
N TYR A 401 -16.31 -4.76 16.07
CA TYR A 401 -15.68 -4.58 14.75
C TYR A 401 -16.70 -4.63 13.62
N ALA A 402 -16.43 -3.89 12.55
CA ALA A 402 -17.24 -3.93 11.33
C ALA A 402 -16.99 -5.24 10.55
N ALA A 403 -18.03 -6.07 10.40
CA ALA A 403 -17.96 -7.35 9.69
C ALA A 403 -17.70 -7.17 8.17
N ASP A 404 -17.99 -5.98 7.64
CA ASP A 404 -17.64 -5.59 6.27
C ASP A 404 -16.12 -5.54 6.04
N LEU A 405 -15.32 -5.42 7.11
CA LEU A 405 -13.88 -5.17 7.03
C LEU A 405 -13.05 -6.29 7.67
N TYR A 406 -13.49 -6.83 8.81
CA TYR A 406 -12.67 -7.71 9.64
C TYR A 406 -13.33 -9.06 9.90
N ASP A 407 -12.49 -10.07 10.02
CA ASP A 407 -12.79 -11.35 10.64
C ASP A 407 -12.45 -11.34 12.14
N PRO A 408 -13.18 -12.11 12.96
CA PRO A 408 -12.92 -12.17 14.40
C PRO A 408 -11.46 -12.53 14.73
N ALA A 409 -10.86 -13.47 13.99
CA ALA A 409 -9.48 -13.89 14.18
C ALA A 409 -8.45 -12.75 13.98
N THR A 410 -8.74 -11.82 13.07
CA THR A 410 -7.90 -10.65 12.82
C THR A 410 -7.94 -9.69 14.01
N VAL A 411 -9.14 -9.43 14.54
CA VAL A 411 -9.33 -8.54 15.70
C VAL A 411 -8.75 -9.16 16.97
N GLU A 412 -8.95 -10.46 17.19
CA GLU A 412 -8.30 -11.18 18.29
C GLU A 412 -6.77 -11.09 18.24
N THR A 413 -6.20 -11.16 17.04
CA THR A 413 -4.76 -10.97 16.84
C THR A 413 -4.32 -9.55 17.19
N MET A 414 -5.11 -8.53 16.84
CA MET A 414 -4.86 -7.15 17.27
C MET A 414 -4.88 -7.02 18.80
N VAL A 415 -5.86 -7.62 19.48
CA VAL A 415 -5.96 -7.60 20.95
C VAL A 415 -4.74 -8.27 21.60
N ARG A 416 -4.33 -9.46 21.12
CA ARG A 416 -3.11 -10.14 21.63
C ARG A 416 -1.85 -9.30 21.42
N ARG A 417 -1.72 -8.63 20.28
CA ARG A 417 -0.58 -7.73 20.00
C ARG A 417 -0.61 -6.49 20.89
N TRP A 418 -1.79 -5.96 21.17
CA TRP A 418 -1.97 -4.83 22.09
C TRP A 418 -1.54 -5.19 23.51
N GLU A 419 -1.97 -6.36 23.99
CA GLU A 419 -1.55 -6.88 25.31
C GLU A 419 -0.03 -7.06 25.39
N ARG A 420 0.61 -7.64 24.38
CA ARG A 420 2.08 -7.76 24.31
C ARG A 420 2.77 -6.41 24.39
N LEU A 421 2.25 -5.40 23.67
CA LEU A 421 2.77 -4.04 23.70
C LEU A 421 2.62 -3.42 25.10
N LEU A 422 1.46 -3.56 25.75
CA LEU A 422 1.21 -3.08 27.10
C LEU A 422 2.17 -3.73 28.11
N ARG A 423 2.38 -5.04 28.03
CA ARG A 423 3.35 -5.76 28.88
C ARG A 423 4.77 -5.24 28.68
N ALA A 424 5.19 -5.02 27.43
CA ALA A 424 6.50 -4.46 27.12
C ALA A 424 6.67 -3.02 27.66
N ALA A 425 5.62 -2.20 27.56
CA ALA A 425 5.59 -0.84 28.07
C ALA A 425 5.68 -0.79 29.61
N VAL A 426 5.00 -1.68 30.32
CA VAL A 426 5.10 -1.82 31.79
C VAL A 426 6.50 -2.27 32.20
N ALA A 427 7.08 -3.24 31.48
CA ALA A 427 8.40 -3.78 31.82
C ALA A 427 9.53 -2.77 31.63
N ASP A 428 9.48 -1.94 30.57
CA ASP A 428 10.50 -0.93 30.28
C ASP A 428 9.93 0.25 29.46
N PRO A 429 9.36 1.27 30.12
CA PRO A 429 8.73 2.40 29.42
C PRO A 429 9.72 3.31 28.69
N ARG A 430 11.03 3.16 28.94
CA ARG A 430 12.10 3.90 28.24
C ARG A 430 12.52 3.21 26.94
N ARG A 431 11.89 2.10 26.58
CA ARG A 431 12.13 1.42 25.31
C ARG A 431 11.51 2.20 24.15
N PRO A 432 12.27 2.49 23.07
CA PRO A 432 11.72 3.03 21.82
C PRO A 432 10.64 2.13 21.24
N LEU A 433 9.60 2.70 20.63
CA LEU A 433 8.49 1.95 20.02
C LEU A 433 8.97 0.96 18.95
N SER A 434 10.02 1.30 18.20
CA SER A 434 10.65 0.41 17.21
C SER A 434 11.21 -0.88 17.82
N ARG A 435 11.59 -0.87 19.09
CA ARG A 435 12.15 -2.02 19.81
C ARG A 435 11.11 -2.83 20.56
N ILE A 436 9.86 -2.40 20.58
CA ILE A 436 8.75 -3.22 21.09
C ILE A 436 8.32 -4.17 19.99
N ASP A 437 8.52 -5.46 20.24
CA ASP A 437 8.17 -6.50 19.29
C ASP A 437 6.68 -6.85 19.41
N LEU A 438 5.98 -6.87 18.27
CA LEU A 438 4.59 -7.28 18.22
C LEU A 438 4.44 -8.76 17.91
N LEU A 439 5.46 -9.41 17.37
CA LEU A 439 5.39 -10.76 16.87
C LEU A 439 5.86 -11.76 17.93
N THR A 440 5.27 -12.95 17.93
CA THR A 440 5.84 -14.08 18.67
C THR A 440 7.04 -14.67 17.94
N ALA A 441 7.82 -15.49 18.63
CA ALA A 441 8.90 -16.25 18.01
C ALA A 441 8.39 -17.18 16.88
N GLU A 442 7.16 -17.69 17.01
CA GLU A 442 6.49 -18.50 15.99
C GLU A 442 6.14 -17.65 14.76
N GLU A 443 5.51 -16.48 14.94
CA GLU A 443 5.20 -15.54 13.85
C GLU A 443 6.49 -15.10 13.11
N HIS A 444 7.60 -14.90 13.83
CA HIS A 444 8.91 -14.67 13.21
C HIS A 444 9.39 -15.87 12.38
N GLY A 445 9.24 -17.09 12.90
CA GLY A 445 9.59 -18.32 12.18
C GLY A 445 8.78 -18.48 10.89
N GLU A 446 7.48 -18.19 10.94
CA GLU A 446 6.58 -18.21 9.78
C GLU A 446 6.99 -17.18 8.72
N LEU A 447 7.26 -15.93 9.12
CA LEU A 447 7.73 -14.89 8.19
C LEU A 447 9.10 -15.22 7.60
N ALA A 448 10.00 -15.80 8.38
CA ALA A 448 11.30 -16.24 7.90
C ALA A 448 11.17 -17.38 6.89
N ALA A 449 10.30 -18.36 7.15
CA ALA A 449 10.01 -19.44 6.21
C ALA A 449 9.37 -18.91 4.92
N LEU A 450 8.42 -17.98 5.04
CA LEU A 450 7.73 -17.36 3.92
C LEU A 450 8.68 -16.56 3.02
N GLY A 451 9.59 -15.82 3.64
CA GLY A 451 10.60 -15.02 2.97
C GLY A 451 11.79 -15.82 2.44
N THR A 452 11.89 -17.13 2.69
CA THR A 452 13.06 -17.93 2.29
C THR A 452 12.73 -18.82 1.10
N GLY A 453 13.38 -18.57 -0.02
CA GLY A 453 13.33 -19.46 -1.18
C GLY A 453 14.05 -20.78 -0.92
N PRO A 454 13.83 -21.80 -1.77
CA PRO A 454 14.55 -23.07 -1.65
C PRO A 454 16.07 -22.86 -1.60
N ALA A 455 16.80 -23.73 -0.91
CA ALA A 455 18.26 -23.61 -0.85
C ALA A 455 18.87 -23.68 -2.26
N ALA A 456 19.71 -22.71 -2.59
CA ALA A 456 20.47 -22.76 -3.84
C ALA A 456 21.45 -23.92 -3.82
N VAL A 457 21.52 -24.65 -4.93
CA VAL A 457 22.63 -25.59 -5.17
C VAL A 457 23.79 -24.76 -5.71
N ALA A 458 24.92 -24.78 -5.00
CA ALA A 458 26.12 -24.09 -5.47
C ALA A 458 26.53 -24.68 -6.83
N PRO A 459 26.57 -23.87 -7.90
CA PRO A 459 26.97 -24.34 -9.22
C PRO A 459 28.43 -24.77 -9.16
N THR A 460 28.72 -25.99 -9.61
CA THR A 460 30.10 -26.50 -9.74
C THR A 460 30.77 -26.08 -11.05
N GLU A 461 29.99 -25.52 -11.97
CA GLU A 461 30.40 -25.13 -13.32
C GLU A 461 30.16 -23.64 -13.55
N SER A 462 31.04 -23.00 -14.31
CA SER A 462 30.89 -21.65 -14.85
C SER A 462 29.94 -21.62 -16.06
N LEU A 463 29.42 -20.44 -16.40
CA LEU A 463 28.61 -20.25 -17.62
C LEU A 463 29.35 -20.71 -18.88
N THR A 464 30.65 -20.44 -18.96
CA THR A 464 31.49 -20.88 -20.09
C THR A 464 31.61 -22.40 -20.15
N GLU A 465 31.69 -23.09 -19.02
CA GLU A 465 31.69 -24.56 -18.98
C GLU A 465 30.34 -25.15 -19.37
N LEU A 466 29.24 -24.54 -18.92
CA LEU A 466 27.88 -24.91 -19.33
C LEU A 466 27.70 -24.78 -20.84
N PHE A 467 28.11 -23.66 -21.43
CA PHE A 467 28.06 -23.46 -22.88
C PHE A 467 28.90 -24.51 -23.62
N ARG A 468 30.13 -24.77 -23.15
CA ARG A 468 31.01 -25.79 -23.72
C ARG A 468 30.41 -27.20 -23.63
N ALA A 469 29.68 -27.50 -22.56
CA ALA A 469 28.96 -28.76 -22.43
C ALA A 469 27.86 -28.88 -23.50
N GLN A 470 27.14 -27.81 -23.80
CA GLN A 470 26.14 -27.80 -24.90
C GLN A 470 26.81 -27.96 -26.26
N VAL A 471 27.93 -27.27 -26.53
CA VAL A 471 28.67 -27.40 -27.79
C VAL A 471 29.11 -28.85 -28.04
N ARG A 472 29.59 -29.54 -27.00
CA ARG A 472 29.94 -30.97 -27.10
C ARG A 472 28.74 -31.88 -27.30
N ALA A 473 27.61 -31.56 -26.66
CA ALA A 473 26.41 -32.40 -26.71
C ALA A 473 25.62 -32.21 -28.02
N LEU A 474 25.63 -31.01 -28.59
CA LEU A 474 24.75 -30.58 -29.68
C LEU A 474 25.49 -29.77 -30.77
N PRO A 475 26.66 -30.23 -31.29
CA PRO A 475 27.52 -29.40 -32.15
C PRO A 475 26.82 -28.89 -33.42
N GLU A 476 26.02 -29.75 -34.06
CA GLU A 476 25.31 -29.45 -35.32
C GLU A 476 23.91 -28.85 -35.10
N ALA A 477 23.46 -28.68 -33.85
CA ALA A 477 22.15 -28.12 -33.58
C ALA A 477 22.17 -26.59 -33.79
N PRO A 478 21.11 -25.98 -34.38
CA PRO A 478 21.01 -24.52 -34.50
C PRO A 478 21.04 -23.85 -33.13
N ALA A 479 22.03 -23.00 -32.89
CA ALA A 479 22.18 -22.24 -31.64
C ALA A 479 21.59 -20.85 -31.77
N LEU A 480 21.87 -20.17 -32.89
CA LEU A 480 21.54 -18.78 -33.09
C LEU A 480 20.99 -18.54 -34.50
N VAL A 481 19.89 -17.79 -34.58
CA VAL A 481 19.25 -17.37 -35.84
C VAL A 481 19.09 -15.85 -35.83
N CYS A 482 19.53 -15.16 -36.88
CA CYS A 482 19.42 -13.71 -37.04
C CYS A 482 19.23 -13.37 -38.53
N GLY A 483 18.01 -13.01 -38.94
CA GLY A 483 17.67 -12.83 -40.36
C GLY A 483 17.93 -14.13 -41.15
N ASP A 484 18.75 -14.04 -42.20
CA ASP A 484 19.16 -15.19 -43.02
C ASP A 484 20.35 -15.98 -42.43
N VAL A 485 20.95 -15.49 -41.34
CA VAL A 485 22.05 -16.17 -40.64
C VAL A 485 21.48 -17.21 -39.68
N SER A 486 21.98 -18.44 -39.78
CA SER A 486 21.72 -19.51 -38.82
C SER A 486 23.05 -20.21 -38.53
N TRP A 487 23.47 -20.20 -37.26
CA TRP A 487 24.70 -20.84 -36.81
C TRP A 487 24.43 -21.97 -35.85
N THR A 488 25.15 -23.07 -36.04
CA THR A 488 25.15 -24.19 -35.09
C THR A 488 25.90 -23.84 -33.81
N TYR A 489 25.79 -24.66 -32.76
CA TYR A 489 26.59 -24.49 -31.55
C TYR A 489 28.09 -24.52 -31.83
N ALA A 490 28.56 -25.41 -32.70
CA ALA A 490 29.97 -25.48 -33.07
C ALA A 490 30.44 -24.22 -33.82
N GLU A 491 29.65 -23.73 -34.76
CA GLU A 491 29.95 -22.52 -35.53
C GLU A 491 29.94 -21.24 -34.68
N LEU A 492 29.02 -21.15 -33.73
CA LEU A 492 28.95 -20.05 -32.77
C LEU A 492 30.13 -20.08 -31.80
N ASP A 493 30.49 -21.27 -31.30
CA ASP A 493 31.63 -21.46 -30.40
C ASP A 493 32.95 -21.09 -31.08
N GLU A 494 33.18 -21.54 -32.32
CA GLU A 494 34.38 -21.19 -33.08
C GLU A 494 34.54 -19.68 -33.25
N ARG A 495 33.47 -18.97 -33.62
CA ARG A 495 33.49 -17.51 -33.77
C ARG A 495 33.77 -16.80 -32.45
N ALA A 496 33.13 -17.24 -31.38
CA ALA A 496 33.36 -16.70 -30.04
C ALA A 496 34.79 -16.98 -29.55
N ASN A 497 35.35 -18.16 -29.82
CA ASN A 497 36.72 -18.52 -29.45
C ASN A 497 37.74 -17.65 -30.17
N ARG A 498 37.60 -17.47 -31.49
CA ARG A 498 38.49 -16.61 -32.28
C ARG A 498 38.50 -15.18 -31.77
N LEU A 499 37.33 -14.62 -31.50
CA LEU A 499 37.22 -13.28 -30.93
C LEU A 499 37.76 -13.22 -29.48
N ALA A 500 37.53 -14.26 -28.67
CA ALA A 500 38.07 -14.33 -27.30
C ALA A 500 39.60 -14.29 -27.29
N HIS A 501 40.28 -15.03 -28.18
CA HIS A 501 41.75 -14.97 -28.32
C HIS A 501 42.24 -13.58 -28.75
N ALA A 502 41.53 -12.93 -29.68
CA ALA A 502 41.86 -11.57 -30.11
C ALA A 502 41.71 -10.53 -28.98
N LEU A 503 40.71 -10.72 -28.11
CA LEU A 503 40.45 -9.91 -26.92
C LEU A 503 41.52 -10.16 -25.83
N MET A 504 41.86 -11.43 -25.55
CA MET A 504 42.90 -11.81 -24.59
C MET A 504 44.26 -11.24 -24.97
N ALA A 505 44.63 -11.31 -26.27
CA ALA A 505 45.85 -10.73 -26.79
C ALA A 505 45.96 -9.21 -26.58
N ARG A 506 44.84 -8.54 -26.24
CA ARG A 506 44.74 -7.11 -25.96
C ARG A 506 44.36 -6.79 -24.51
N GLY A 507 44.44 -7.78 -23.62
CA GLY A 507 44.32 -7.56 -22.17
C GLY A 507 42.92 -7.76 -21.58
N ALA A 508 41.97 -8.37 -22.32
CA ALA A 508 40.76 -8.90 -21.70
C ALA A 508 41.09 -10.11 -20.82
N GLY A 509 40.46 -10.19 -19.64
CA GLY A 509 40.69 -11.23 -18.65
C GLY A 509 39.83 -11.05 -17.40
N PRO A 510 39.96 -11.93 -16.39
CA PRO A 510 39.29 -11.78 -15.10
C PRO A 510 39.46 -10.41 -14.47
N GLU A 511 38.39 -9.90 -13.84
CA GLU A 511 38.32 -8.55 -13.23
C GLU A 511 38.51 -7.36 -14.21
N ARG A 512 38.56 -7.62 -15.52
CA ARG A 512 38.62 -6.58 -16.55
C ARG A 512 37.26 -6.39 -17.21
N LEU A 513 37.01 -5.18 -17.70
CA LEU A 513 35.77 -4.79 -18.36
C LEU A 513 36.02 -4.60 -19.86
N VAL A 514 35.16 -5.16 -20.71
CA VAL A 514 35.15 -4.95 -22.16
C VAL A 514 33.84 -4.29 -22.55
N ALA A 515 33.88 -3.13 -23.19
CA ALA A 515 32.67 -2.50 -23.70
C ALA A 515 32.20 -3.20 -24.98
N VAL A 516 30.90 -3.44 -25.09
CA VAL A 516 30.27 -4.02 -26.29
C VAL A 516 29.26 -3.02 -26.81
N SER A 517 29.58 -2.37 -27.92
CA SER A 517 28.73 -1.39 -28.60
C SER A 517 28.41 -1.84 -30.01
N LEU A 518 27.39 -2.70 -30.09
CA LEU A 518 26.89 -3.30 -31.32
C LEU A 518 25.36 -3.22 -31.33
N PRO A 519 24.72 -3.06 -32.50
CA PRO A 519 23.28 -3.24 -32.62
C PRO A 519 22.91 -4.71 -32.38
N ARG A 520 21.62 -4.99 -32.13
CA ARG A 520 21.12 -6.37 -32.06
C ARG A 520 21.41 -7.11 -33.37
N SER A 521 22.28 -8.11 -33.28
CA SER A 521 22.87 -8.86 -34.39
C SER A 521 23.42 -10.20 -33.90
N ALA A 522 23.80 -11.08 -34.81
CA ALA A 522 24.50 -12.31 -34.46
C ALA A 522 25.87 -12.02 -33.82
N GLU A 523 26.55 -11.00 -34.32
CA GLU A 523 27.85 -10.50 -33.86
C GLU A 523 27.80 -9.99 -32.42
N LEU A 524 26.68 -9.39 -31.99
CA LEU A 524 26.47 -8.99 -30.60
C LEU A 524 26.57 -10.20 -29.65
N VAL A 525 25.93 -11.32 -30.00
CA VAL A 525 25.95 -12.53 -29.18
C VAL A 525 27.35 -13.16 -29.20
N VAL A 526 28.02 -13.18 -30.35
CA VAL A 526 29.43 -13.61 -30.45
C VAL A 526 30.32 -12.77 -29.55
N ALA A 527 30.16 -11.44 -29.54
CA ALA A 527 30.94 -10.53 -28.72
C ALA A 527 30.73 -10.80 -27.22
N ILE A 528 29.49 -10.98 -26.77
CA ILE A 528 29.18 -11.31 -25.38
C ILE A 528 29.83 -12.65 -24.99
N LEU A 529 29.62 -13.71 -25.78
CA LEU A 529 30.22 -15.02 -25.51
C LEU A 529 31.75 -14.98 -25.49
N ALA A 530 32.36 -14.23 -26.42
CA ALA A 530 33.81 -14.06 -26.49
C ALA A 530 34.36 -13.37 -25.24
N VAL A 531 33.71 -12.29 -24.78
CA VAL A 531 34.08 -11.59 -23.53
C VAL A 531 33.99 -12.54 -22.34
N LEU A 532 32.87 -13.27 -22.21
CA LEU A 532 32.69 -14.27 -21.13
C LEU A 532 33.78 -15.35 -21.16
N LYS A 533 34.16 -15.83 -22.35
CA LYS A 533 35.23 -16.83 -22.54
C LYS A 533 36.62 -16.32 -22.14
N THR A 534 36.85 -15.00 -22.14
CA THR A 534 38.07 -14.42 -21.57
C THR A 534 38.05 -14.34 -20.04
N GLY A 535 36.91 -14.58 -19.39
CA GLY A 535 36.69 -14.33 -17.97
C GLY A 535 36.47 -12.85 -17.61
N ALA A 536 36.47 -11.95 -18.60
CA ALA A 536 36.12 -10.54 -18.42
C ALA A 536 34.61 -10.33 -18.30
N ALA A 537 34.21 -9.18 -17.74
CA ALA A 537 32.83 -8.73 -17.75
C ALA A 537 32.55 -7.82 -18.95
N TYR A 538 31.37 -7.95 -19.55
CA TYR A 538 30.94 -7.04 -20.60
C TYR A 538 30.23 -5.81 -20.02
N VAL A 539 30.42 -4.66 -20.67
CA VAL A 539 29.68 -3.42 -20.43
C VAL A 539 28.87 -3.12 -21.69
N PRO A 540 27.56 -3.38 -21.70
CA PRO A 540 26.74 -3.10 -22.87
C PRO A 540 26.60 -1.58 -23.05
N VAL A 541 26.88 -1.11 -24.26
CA VAL A 541 26.78 0.30 -24.64
C VAL A 541 25.89 0.41 -25.86
N ASP A 542 24.66 0.85 -25.65
CA ASP A 542 23.71 1.05 -26.74
C ASP A 542 24.23 2.15 -27.69
N PRO A 543 24.51 1.84 -28.97
CA PRO A 543 25.05 2.82 -29.91
C PRO A 543 24.04 3.91 -30.27
N ALA A 544 22.76 3.77 -29.91
CA ALA A 544 21.75 4.80 -30.06
C ALA A 544 21.77 5.85 -28.93
N TYR A 545 22.50 5.62 -27.83
CA TYR A 545 22.60 6.60 -26.75
C TYR A 545 23.29 7.90 -27.21
N PRO A 546 22.96 9.05 -26.59
CA PRO A 546 23.68 10.30 -26.84
C PRO A 546 25.18 10.16 -26.54
N ALA A 547 26.02 10.86 -27.31
CA ALA A 547 27.47 10.78 -27.17
C ALA A 547 27.96 11.12 -25.74
N ALA A 548 27.33 12.11 -25.09
CA ALA A 548 27.63 12.48 -23.70
C ALA A 548 27.35 11.34 -22.70
N ARG A 549 26.27 10.57 -22.94
CA ARG A 549 25.93 9.39 -22.13
C ARG A 549 26.99 8.31 -22.30
N ILE A 550 27.35 8.00 -23.55
CA ILE A 550 28.40 7.01 -23.86
C ILE A 550 29.74 7.41 -23.25
N ALA A 551 30.12 8.70 -23.34
CA ALA A 551 31.34 9.21 -22.72
C ALA A 551 31.35 8.98 -21.21
N HIS A 552 30.24 9.24 -20.51
CA HIS A 552 30.11 8.97 -19.08
C HIS A 552 30.24 7.47 -18.77
N LEU A 553 29.59 6.58 -19.54
CA LEU A 553 29.74 5.14 -19.35
C LEU A 553 31.21 4.71 -19.46
N PHE A 554 31.95 5.23 -20.45
CA PHE A 554 33.37 4.93 -20.60
C PHE A 554 34.24 5.51 -19.48
N GLU A 555 33.94 6.71 -19.00
CA GLU A 555 34.66 7.34 -17.88
C GLU A 555 34.48 6.54 -16.58
N ASP A 556 33.26 6.10 -16.30
CA ASP A 556 32.90 5.35 -15.09
C ASP A 556 33.41 3.90 -15.15
N ALA A 557 33.25 3.22 -16.30
CA ALA A 557 33.62 1.83 -16.49
C ALA A 557 35.10 1.60 -16.80
N ARG A 558 35.76 2.53 -17.51
CA ARG A 558 37.15 2.41 -17.96
C ARG A 558 37.45 1.03 -18.61
N PRO A 559 36.70 0.63 -19.65
CA PRO A 559 36.89 -0.65 -20.29
C PRO A 559 38.30 -0.75 -20.90
N VAL A 560 38.85 -1.97 -20.95
CA VAL A 560 40.18 -2.22 -21.53
C VAL A 560 40.15 -2.11 -23.05
N LEU A 561 39.01 -2.47 -23.64
CA LEU A 561 38.73 -2.53 -25.07
C LEU A 561 37.25 -2.24 -25.32
N THR A 562 36.95 -1.77 -26.52
CA THR A 562 35.58 -1.66 -27.03
C THR A 562 35.43 -2.51 -28.28
N VAL A 563 34.46 -3.44 -28.27
CA VAL A 563 34.03 -4.19 -29.46
C VAL A 563 32.89 -3.43 -30.11
N THR A 564 33.02 -3.13 -31.41
CA THR A 564 32.02 -2.37 -32.16
C THR A 564 32.05 -2.72 -33.65
N ASP A 565 31.17 -2.12 -34.44
CA ASP A 565 31.20 -2.15 -35.91
C ASP A 565 31.45 -0.73 -36.43
N SER A 566 31.69 -0.57 -37.74
CA SER A 566 32.08 0.71 -38.32
C SER A 566 30.99 1.77 -38.09
N ARG A 567 29.73 1.42 -38.33
CA ARG A 567 28.56 2.32 -38.19
C ARG A 567 28.37 2.80 -36.75
N SER A 568 28.50 1.91 -35.78
CA SER A 568 28.35 2.20 -34.36
C SER A 568 29.58 2.93 -33.83
N GLY A 569 30.77 2.55 -34.31
CA GLY A 569 32.04 3.16 -33.97
C GLY A 569 32.12 4.65 -34.30
N ASP A 570 31.52 5.07 -35.42
CA ASP A 570 31.44 6.48 -35.84
C ASP A 570 30.62 7.34 -34.86
N ARG A 571 29.72 6.74 -34.08
CA ARG A 571 28.89 7.43 -33.07
C ARG A 571 29.54 7.51 -31.70
N LEU A 572 30.64 6.77 -31.49
CA LEU A 572 31.36 6.77 -30.22
C LEU A 572 32.24 8.02 -30.10
N PRO A 573 32.23 8.71 -28.94
CA PRO A 573 32.99 9.95 -28.74
C PRO A 573 34.48 9.78 -29.03
N GLU A 574 35.04 10.74 -29.77
CA GLU A 574 36.48 10.85 -30.02
C GLU A 574 37.20 11.22 -28.71
N GLY A 575 38.24 10.48 -28.31
CA GLY A 575 39.10 10.85 -27.17
C GLY A 575 39.10 9.92 -25.96
N GLY A 576 38.39 8.80 -25.97
CA GLY A 576 38.60 7.74 -24.97
C GLY A 576 39.84 6.91 -25.31
N ALA A 577 40.83 6.82 -24.42
CA ALA A 577 42.10 6.09 -24.60
C ALA A 577 41.96 4.54 -24.71
N VAL A 578 40.80 4.04 -25.12
CA VAL A 578 40.45 2.61 -25.16
C VAL A 578 40.58 2.11 -26.60
N GLY A 579 41.36 1.03 -26.80
CA GLY A 579 41.48 0.39 -28.10
C GLY A 579 40.13 -0.12 -28.62
N ARG A 580 39.83 0.12 -29.90
CA ARG A 580 38.60 -0.36 -30.54
C ARG A 580 38.90 -1.59 -31.41
N LEU A 581 38.05 -2.60 -31.33
CA LEU A 581 37.97 -3.72 -32.26
C LEU A 581 36.71 -3.52 -33.11
N VAL A 582 36.91 -3.02 -34.33
CA VAL A 582 35.85 -2.76 -35.30
C VAL A 582 35.64 -4.02 -36.13
N LEU A 583 34.61 -4.82 -35.84
CA LEU A 583 34.50 -6.20 -36.32
C LEU A 583 34.39 -6.33 -37.84
N ASP A 584 33.80 -5.34 -38.51
CA ASP A 584 33.62 -5.28 -39.96
C ASP A 584 34.78 -4.56 -40.68
N ASP A 585 35.76 -4.02 -39.96
CA ASP A 585 36.99 -3.51 -40.55
C ASP A 585 37.80 -4.70 -41.13
N PRO A 586 38.22 -4.66 -42.41
CA PRO A 586 38.90 -5.79 -43.06
C PRO A 586 40.18 -6.26 -42.34
N GLN A 587 40.94 -5.35 -41.73
CA GLN A 587 42.16 -5.73 -41.01
C GLN A 587 41.82 -6.44 -39.70
N THR A 588 40.83 -5.93 -38.97
CA THR A 588 40.33 -6.54 -37.74
C THR A 588 39.69 -7.90 -38.01
N ALA A 589 38.86 -8.02 -39.04
CA ALA A 589 38.25 -9.27 -39.45
C ALA A 589 39.31 -10.34 -39.82
N ALA A 590 40.33 -9.96 -40.59
CA ALA A 590 41.44 -10.84 -40.92
C ALA A 590 42.24 -11.27 -39.69
N LEU A 591 42.46 -10.36 -38.73
CA LEU A 591 43.14 -10.65 -37.48
C LEU A 591 42.36 -11.65 -36.62
N VAL A 592 41.04 -11.45 -36.48
CA VAL A 592 40.18 -12.37 -35.71
C VAL A 592 40.12 -13.73 -36.41
N ALA A 593 40.01 -13.77 -37.74
CA ALA A 593 40.02 -15.00 -38.52
C ALA A 593 41.34 -15.80 -38.38
N ALA A 594 42.47 -15.13 -38.15
CA ALA A 594 43.75 -15.77 -37.92
C ALA A 594 43.93 -16.31 -36.48
N CYS A 595 43.08 -15.92 -35.53
CA CYS A 595 43.14 -16.40 -34.15
C CYS A 595 42.68 -17.88 -34.06
N PRO A 596 43.12 -18.63 -33.04
CA PRO A 596 42.71 -20.02 -32.85
C PRO A 596 41.19 -20.18 -32.69
N ALA A 597 40.64 -21.25 -33.27
CA ALA A 597 39.23 -21.66 -33.08
C ALA A 597 39.00 -22.42 -31.75
N THR A 598 40.06 -22.80 -31.06
CA THR A 598 40.00 -23.59 -29.82
C THR A 598 39.55 -22.75 -28.62
N ASP A 599 38.77 -23.33 -27.72
CA ASP A 599 38.34 -22.65 -26.49
C ASP A 599 39.55 -22.18 -25.65
N PRO A 600 39.56 -20.93 -25.15
CA PRO A 600 40.68 -20.40 -24.37
C PRO A 600 40.83 -21.02 -22.97
N MET A 601 39.83 -21.77 -22.46
CA MET A 601 39.88 -22.51 -21.19
C MET A 601 40.26 -21.65 -19.97
N VAL A 602 39.81 -20.39 -19.92
CA VAL A 602 40.06 -19.49 -18.78
C VAL A 602 39.22 -19.93 -17.57
N ALA A 603 39.86 -20.02 -16.40
CA ALA A 603 39.17 -20.29 -15.14
C ALA A 603 38.43 -19.04 -14.64
N VAL A 604 37.16 -19.20 -14.25
CA VAL A 604 36.29 -18.12 -13.79
C VAL A 604 35.86 -18.39 -12.35
N ASP A 605 36.16 -17.46 -11.45
CA ASP A 605 35.64 -17.49 -10.09
C ASP A 605 34.19 -16.98 -10.06
N PRO A 606 33.26 -17.64 -9.34
CA PRO A 606 31.88 -17.15 -9.20
C PRO A 606 31.76 -15.71 -8.67
N ALA A 607 32.74 -15.22 -7.92
CA ALA A 607 32.75 -13.85 -7.42
C ALA A 607 33.18 -12.82 -8.47
N HIS A 608 33.82 -13.22 -9.58
CA HIS A 608 34.21 -12.32 -10.67
C HIS A 608 32.98 -11.65 -11.30
N PRO A 609 33.13 -10.41 -11.82
CA PRO A 609 32.04 -9.75 -12.51
C PRO A 609 31.71 -10.48 -13.81
N VAL A 610 30.42 -10.60 -14.14
CA VAL A 610 29.95 -11.15 -15.43
C VAL A 610 29.51 -10.04 -16.38
N TYR A 611 28.90 -8.99 -15.84
CA TYR A 611 28.58 -7.77 -16.56
C TYR A 611 28.53 -6.56 -15.64
N VAL A 612 28.61 -5.37 -16.23
CA VAL A 612 28.26 -4.11 -15.58
C VAL A 612 27.20 -3.40 -16.40
N ILE A 613 25.98 -3.33 -15.88
CA ILE A 613 24.86 -2.62 -16.51
C ILE A 613 24.59 -1.32 -15.76
N HIS A 614 24.61 -0.20 -16.48
CA HIS A 614 24.34 1.11 -15.92
C HIS A 614 22.84 1.36 -15.80
N THR A 615 22.39 1.72 -14.60
CA THR A 615 21.02 2.15 -14.31
C THR A 615 20.99 3.64 -14.02
N SER A 616 19.83 4.28 -14.17
CA SER A 616 19.61 5.67 -13.73
C SER A 616 19.91 5.83 -12.24
N GLY A 617 20.44 6.99 -11.86
CA GLY A 617 20.89 7.24 -10.48
C GLY A 617 20.21 8.43 -9.84
N SER A 618 19.79 8.28 -8.59
CA SER A 618 19.13 9.35 -7.80
C SER A 618 20.01 10.60 -7.57
N THR A 619 21.31 10.53 -7.86
CA THR A 619 22.25 11.67 -7.81
C THR A 619 22.37 12.40 -9.15
N GLY A 620 21.57 12.02 -10.15
CA GLY A 620 21.56 12.58 -11.50
C GLY A 620 22.64 12.06 -12.45
N LYS A 621 23.40 11.03 -12.03
CA LYS A 621 24.34 10.32 -12.91
C LYS A 621 24.07 8.81 -12.86
N PRO A 622 24.19 8.10 -13.97
CA PRO A 622 23.97 6.66 -13.98
C PRO A 622 25.05 5.91 -13.22
N LYS A 623 24.65 4.78 -12.64
CA LYS A 623 25.45 3.93 -11.76
C LYS A 623 25.59 2.53 -12.35
N GLY A 624 26.82 2.04 -12.51
CA GLY A 624 27.09 0.68 -13.00
C GLY A 624 26.82 -0.35 -11.91
N VAL A 625 25.92 -1.30 -12.13
CA VAL A 625 25.67 -2.43 -11.23
C VAL A 625 26.59 -3.58 -11.60
N VAL A 626 27.45 -4.00 -10.67
CA VAL A 626 28.44 -5.06 -10.90
C VAL A 626 27.87 -6.41 -10.49
N VAL A 627 27.32 -7.13 -11.46
CA VAL A 627 26.76 -8.49 -11.24
C VAL A 627 27.86 -9.53 -11.39
N THR A 628 27.76 -10.60 -10.60
CA THR A 628 28.77 -11.65 -10.53
C THR A 628 28.35 -12.89 -11.32
N HIS A 629 29.32 -13.71 -11.72
CA HIS A 629 29.03 -15.01 -12.33
C HIS A 629 28.17 -15.90 -11.43
N GLY A 630 28.42 -15.92 -10.12
CA GLY A 630 27.67 -16.71 -9.15
C GLY A 630 26.21 -16.29 -9.04
N GLY A 631 25.92 -14.98 -9.03
CA GLY A 631 24.55 -14.47 -9.04
C GLY A 631 23.80 -14.90 -10.30
N LEU A 632 24.44 -14.76 -11.46
CA LEU A 632 23.80 -15.13 -12.74
C LEU A 632 23.63 -16.64 -12.90
N LEU A 633 24.55 -17.46 -12.38
CA LEU A 633 24.41 -18.91 -12.34
C LEU A 633 23.28 -19.37 -11.41
N ASN A 634 23.07 -18.68 -10.28
CA ASN A 634 21.93 -18.95 -9.40
C ASN A 634 20.60 -18.71 -10.13
N LEU A 635 20.49 -17.57 -10.83
CA LEU A 635 19.33 -17.28 -11.68
C LEU A 635 19.13 -18.35 -12.75
N PHE A 636 20.19 -18.73 -13.45
CA PHE A 636 20.14 -19.77 -14.48
C PHE A 636 19.62 -21.11 -13.94
N ALA A 637 20.11 -21.55 -12.76
CA ALA A 637 19.64 -22.78 -12.13
C ALA A 637 18.13 -22.72 -11.80
N ALA A 638 17.66 -21.58 -11.31
CA ALA A 638 16.24 -21.35 -11.05
C ALA A 638 15.41 -21.38 -12.35
N GLN A 639 15.88 -20.73 -13.42
CA GLN A 639 15.22 -20.74 -14.72
C GLN A 639 15.16 -22.13 -15.36
N CYS A 640 16.21 -22.94 -15.25
CA CYS A 640 16.19 -24.35 -15.68
C CYS A 640 15.10 -25.18 -14.99
N ARG A 641 14.81 -24.89 -13.72
CA ARG A 641 13.77 -25.57 -12.96
C ARG A 641 12.37 -25.09 -13.36
N LEU A 642 12.19 -23.79 -13.51
CA LEU A 642 10.89 -23.16 -13.75
C LEU A 642 10.44 -23.25 -15.22
N VAL A 643 11.37 -23.06 -16.15
CA VAL A 643 11.08 -22.68 -17.54
C VAL A 643 11.84 -23.54 -18.54
N LEU A 644 13.16 -23.56 -18.44
CA LEU A 644 14.07 -24.18 -19.41
C LEU A 644 14.22 -25.69 -19.12
N ARG A 645 13.09 -26.41 -19.13
CA ARG A 645 13.03 -27.84 -18.75
C ARG A 645 13.96 -28.68 -19.61
N ARG A 646 14.84 -29.46 -18.97
CA ARG A 646 15.72 -30.43 -19.64
C ARG A 646 14.88 -31.49 -20.36
N GLY A 647 14.94 -31.52 -21.70
CA GLY A 647 14.31 -32.57 -22.53
C GLY A 647 13.60 -32.10 -23.80
N ARG A 648 13.26 -30.81 -23.92
CA ARG A 648 12.77 -30.21 -25.18
C ARG A 648 13.56 -28.95 -25.50
N ARG A 649 14.14 -28.86 -26.71
CA ARG A 649 14.76 -27.61 -27.17
C ARG A 649 13.67 -26.58 -27.45
N MET A 650 13.81 -25.38 -26.87
CA MET A 650 12.91 -24.26 -27.07
C MET A 650 13.52 -23.27 -28.05
N ARG A 651 12.66 -22.56 -28.78
CA ARG A 651 13.02 -21.39 -29.59
C ARG A 651 12.67 -20.11 -28.83
N VAL A 652 13.70 -19.34 -28.49
CA VAL A 652 13.61 -18.16 -27.62
C VAL A 652 13.96 -16.91 -28.41
N GLY A 653 13.10 -15.89 -28.37
CA GLY A 653 13.36 -14.60 -29.01
C GLY A 653 14.16 -13.66 -28.12
N LEU A 654 15.30 -13.15 -28.60
CA LEU A 654 16.02 -12.02 -28.02
C LEU A 654 15.42 -10.71 -28.55
N THR A 655 14.48 -10.15 -27.79
CA THR A 655 13.79 -8.88 -28.10
C THR A 655 14.23 -7.74 -27.19
N THR A 656 14.77 -8.07 -26.02
CA THR A 656 15.15 -7.11 -24.99
C THR A 656 16.55 -6.54 -25.27
N SER A 657 16.74 -5.23 -25.08
CA SER A 657 18.06 -4.60 -25.19
C SER A 657 19.04 -5.21 -24.19
N VAL A 658 20.28 -5.49 -24.62
CA VAL A 658 21.34 -6.02 -23.74
C VAL A 658 21.85 -5.01 -22.72
N SER A 659 21.51 -3.73 -22.89
CA SER A 659 21.70 -2.68 -21.88
C SER A 659 20.66 -2.75 -20.75
N PHE A 660 19.67 -3.63 -20.87
CA PHE A 660 18.74 -4.00 -19.82
C PHE A 660 19.01 -5.45 -19.39
N ASP A 661 19.17 -5.66 -18.10
CA ASP A 661 19.54 -6.95 -17.51
C ASP A 661 18.47 -8.04 -17.73
N GLY A 662 17.20 -7.67 -17.92
CA GLY A 662 16.14 -8.59 -18.36
C GLY A 662 16.41 -9.33 -19.69
N SER A 663 17.39 -8.88 -20.49
CA SER A 663 17.86 -9.65 -21.65
C SER A 663 18.56 -10.97 -21.27
N CYS A 664 19.05 -11.10 -20.04
CA CYS A 664 19.68 -12.32 -19.55
C CYS A 664 18.73 -13.51 -19.58
N ASP A 665 17.43 -13.33 -19.31
CA ASP A 665 16.44 -14.42 -19.37
C ASP A 665 16.37 -15.07 -20.75
N GLN A 666 16.61 -14.27 -21.79
CA GLN A 666 16.62 -14.72 -23.18
C GLN A 666 17.99 -15.32 -23.55
N LEU A 667 19.08 -14.65 -23.17
CA LEU A 667 20.45 -15.12 -23.45
C LEU A 667 20.80 -16.44 -22.76
N LEU A 668 20.27 -16.66 -21.55
CA LEU A 668 20.50 -17.86 -20.75
C LEU A 668 20.03 -19.14 -21.44
N ALA A 669 19.13 -19.03 -22.43
CA ALA A 669 18.67 -20.14 -23.26
C ALA A 669 19.84 -20.90 -23.95
N LEU A 670 20.88 -20.19 -24.39
CA LEU A 670 22.06 -20.80 -25.04
C LEU A 670 22.81 -21.76 -24.10
N PHE A 671 22.87 -21.43 -22.81
CA PHE A 671 23.58 -22.23 -21.81
C PHE A 671 22.80 -23.50 -21.44
N ALA A 672 21.50 -23.54 -21.73
CA ALA A 672 20.62 -24.70 -21.58
C ALA A 672 20.47 -25.54 -22.87
N GLY A 673 21.15 -25.17 -23.97
CA GLY A 673 21.10 -25.93 -25.23
C GLY A 673 19.93 -25.56 -26.15
N HIS A 674 19.23 -24.46 -25.89
CA HIS A 674 18.09 -23.98 -26.68
C HIS A 674 18.53 -23.18 -27.93
N GLU A 675 17.57 -22.72 -28.72
CA GLU A 675 17.80 -21.96 -29.96
C GLU A 675 17.41 -20.49 -29.73
N LEU A 676 18.34 -19.57 -29.96
CA LEU A 676 18.16 -18.14 -29.75
C LEU A 676 17.92 -17.42 -31.08
N HIS A 677 16.75 -16.79 -31.21
CA HIS A 677 16.38 -15.96 -32.34
C HIS A 677 16.66 -14.50 -32.00
N VAL A 678 17.64 -13.88 -32.65
CA VAL A 678 17.94 -12.45 -32.49
C VAL A 678 17.06 -11.65 -33.45
N LEU A 679 16.13 -10.87 -32.89
CA LEU A 679 15.19 -10.09 -33.69
C LEU A 679 15.72 -8.66 -33.88
N ASP A 680 15.82 -8.25 -35.14
CA ASP A 680 16.14 -6.88 -35.52
C ASP A 680 15.05 -5.89 -35.10
N GLU A 681 15.37 -4.60 -35.14
CA GLU A 681 14.49 -3.53 -34.65
C GLU A 681 13.13 -3.50 -35.37
N ALA A 682 13.13 -3.68 -36.69
CA ALA A 682 11.94 -3.63 -37.51
C ALA A 682 10.97 -4.77 -37.18
N THR A 683 11.48 -5.95 -36.83
CA THR A 683 10.67 -7.14 -36.53
C THR A 683 10.07 -7.09 -35.13
N TRP A 684 10.86 -6.81 -34.09
CA TRP A 684 10.32 -6.82 -32.71
C TRP A 684 9.40 -5.63 -32.44
N SER A 685 9.65 -4.48 -33.06
CA SER A 685 8.89 -3.25 -32.79
C SER A 685 7.52 -3.24 -33.46
N ASP A 686 7.30 -4.05 -34.50
CA ASP A 686 6.01 -4.22 -35.18
C ASP A 686 5.34 -5.53 -34.71
N PRO A 687 4.24 -5.47 -33.92
CA PRO A 687 3.51 -6.62 -33.40
C PRO A 687 3.07 -7.58 -34.49
N ARG A 688 2.71 -7.08 -35.68
CA ARG A 688 2.29 -7.95 -36.76
C ARG A 688 3.50 -8.70 -37.32
N ALA A 689 4.60 -7.99 -37.61
CA ALA A 689 5.83 -8.61 -38.08
C ALA A 689 6.38 -9.62 -37.05
N TYR A 690 6.31 -9.27 -35.76
CA TYR A 690 6.67 -10.15 -34.65
C TYR A 690 5.84 -11.42 -34.63
N LEU A 691 4.50 -11.31 -34.70
CA LEU A 691 3.61 -12.47 -34.67
C LEU A 691 3.76 -13.35 -35.91
N GLU A 692 3.91 -12.75 -37.10
CA GLU A 692 4.19 -13.49 -38.33
C GLU A 692 5.54 -14.22 -38.26
N TYR A 693 6.58 -13.58 -37.70
CA TYR A 693 7.86 -14.23 -37.44
C TYR A 693 7.70 -15.38 -36.46
N ALA A 694 7.07 -15.13 -35.32
CA ALA A 694 6.91 -16.09 -34.23
C ALA A 694 6.11 -17.33 -34.66
N ALA A 695 5.06 -17.14 -35.47
CA ALA A 695 4.29 -18.23 -36.04
C ALA A 695 5.07 -19.02 -37.09
N ARG A 696 5.83 -18.34 -37.97
CA ARG A 696 6.63 -18.98 -39.01
C ARG A 696 7.77 -19.82 -38.44
N THR A 697 8.46 -19.30 -37.43
CA THR A 697 9.60 -19.99 -36.79
C THR A 697 9.18 -20.91 -35.65
N GLY A 698 7.94 -20.76 -35.17
CA GLY A 698 7.40 -21.51 -34.04
C GLY A 698 8.14 -21.19 -32.75
N LEU A 699 8.20 -19.91 -32.37
CA LEU A 699 8.78 -19.48 -31.10
C LEU A 699 8.02 -20.11 -29.92
N ASP A 700 8.76 -20.68 -28.96
CA ASP A 700 8.17 -21.34 -27.79
C ASP A 700 7.90 -20.34 -26.65
N THR A 701 8.71 -19.30 -26.56
CA THR A 701 8.66 -18.30 -25.49
C THR A 701 8.43 -16.90 -26.04
N VAL A 702 7.62 -16.12 -25.34
CA VAL A 702 7.55 -14.67 -25.53
C VAL A 702 7.83 -13.98 -24.21
N GLY A 703 8.85 -13.11 -24.21
CA GLY A 703 9.29 -12.39 -23.01
C GLY A 703 9.26 -10.88 -23.23
N GLY A 704 8.93 -10.12 -22.20
CA GLY A 704 9.03 -8.66 -22.26
C GLY A 704 8.37 -7.96 -21.08
N THR A 705 8.22 -6.64 -21.21
CA THR A 705 7.54 -5.83 -20.20
C THR A 705 6.01 -5.99 -20.32
N PRO A 706 5.25 -5.81 -19.23
CA PRO A 706 3.79 -5.81 -19.29
C PRO A 706 3.23 -4.87 -20.38
N SER A 707 3.80 -3.67 -20.55
CA SER A 707 3.38 -2.72 -21.58
C SER A 707 3.53 -3.28 -23.01
N TYR A 708 4.66 -3.94 -23.30
CA TYR A 708 4.91 -4.53 -24.61
C TYR A 708 4.01 -5.74 -24.86
N LEU A 709 3.85 -6.61 -23.85
CA LEU A 709 2.99 -7.79 -23.95
C LEU A 709 1.52 -7.44 -24.12
N GLN A 710 1.03 -6.38 -23.47
CA GLN A 710 -0.33 -5.89 -23.70
C GLN A 710 -0.58 -5.63 -25.19
N VAL A 711 0.37 -4.99 -25.88
CA VAL A 711 0.24 -4.75 -27.31
C VAL A 711 0.26 -6.03 -28.13
N LEU A 712 1.16 -6.97 -27.85
CA LEU A 712 1.17 -8.26 -28.56
C LEU A 712 -0.15 -9.02 -28.34
N VAL A 713 -0.66 -9.04 -27.10
CA VAL A 713 -1.91 -9.69 -26.70
C VAL A 713 -3.13 -9.04 -27.36
N ASP A 714 -3.12 -7.71 -27.56
CA ASP A 714 -4.16 -7.00 -28.33
C ASP A 714 -4.08 -7.26 -29.84
N HIS A 715 -2.89 -7.62 -30.36
CA HIS A 715 -2.69 -8.00 -31.77
C HIS A 715 -2.85 -9.52 -32.01
N GLY A 716 -3.30 -10.27 -31.02
CA GLY A 716 -3.66 -11.68 -31.17
C GLY A 716 -2.56 -12.67 -30.78
N LEU A 717 -1.58 -12.30 -29.94
CA LEU A 717 -0.57 -13.23 -29.40
C LEU A 717 -1.20 -14.52 -28.84
N LEU A 718 -2.32 -14.39 -28.12
CA LEU A 718 -3.02 -15.50 -27.50
C LEU A 718 -4.08 -16.12 -28.42
N ASP A 719 -4.42 -15.46 -29.54
CA ASP A 719 -5.57 -15.79 -30.39
C ASP A 719 -5.17 -16.21 -31.81
N HIS A 720 -3.87 -16.29 -32.08
CA HIS A 720 -3.34 -16.60 -33.41
C HIS A 720 -3.77 -18.02 -33.87
N PRO A 721 -4.20 -18.18 -35.15
CA PRO A 721 -4.93 -19.37 -35.59
C PRO A 721 -4.07 -20.64 -35.69
N THR A 722 -2.76 -20.52 -35.92
CA THR A 722 -1.88 -21.66 -36.22
C THR A 722 -0.70 -21.80 -35.26
N TRP A 723 -0.53 -20.88 -34.32
CA TRP A 723 0.61 -20.84 -33.41
C TRP A 723 0.22 -20.12 -32.13
N ARG A 724 0.75 -20.58 -30.99
CA ARG A 724 0.70 -19.90 -29.69
C ARG A 724 1.99 -20.20 -28.94
N PRO A 725 2.52 -19.27 -28.12
CA PRO A 725 3.68 -19.57 -27.31
C PRO A 725 3.33 -20.58 -26.23
N SER A 726 4.26 -21.47 -25.92
CA SER A 726 4.13 -22.37 -24.76
C SER A 726 4.35 -21.64 -23.43
N MET A 727 5.06 -20.50 -23.48
CA MET A 727 5.37 -19.72 -22.31
C MET A 727 5.38 -18.20 -22.57
N VAL A 728 4.83 -17.44 -21.63
CA VAL A 728 4.95 -15.98 -21.58
C VAL A 728 5.63 -15.56 -20.28
N GLY A 729 6.77 -14.86 -20.39
CA GLY A 729 7.46 -14.26 -19.25
C GLY A 729 7.28 -12.76 -19.26
N LEU A 730 6.90 -12.17 -18.12
CA LEU A 730 6.78 -10.73 -17.98
C LEU A 730 7.46 -10.23 -16.72
N GLY A 731 8.03 -9.04 -16.79
CA GLY A 731 8.72 -8.44 -15.65
C GLY A 731 9.10 -6.99 -15.90
N GLY A 732 9.64 -6.35 -14.87
CA GLY A 732 10.11 -4.97 -14.97
C GLY A 732 9.05 -3.89 -14.77
N GLU A 733 7.75 -4.20 -14.73
CA GLU A 733 6.65 -3.25 -14.41
C GLU A 733 5.53 -3.89 -13.61
N THR A 734 4.61 -3.08 -13.07
CA THR A 734 3.33 -3.58 -12.55
C THR A 734 2.48 -4.12 -13.70
N VAL A 735 1.84 -5.27 -13.48
CA VAL A 735 1.02 -5.95 -14.50
C VAL A 735 -0.41 -5.40 -14.46
N PRO A 736 -0.98 -4.89 -15.56
CA PRO A 736 -2.39 -4.48 -15.59
C PRO A 736 -3.35 -5.65 -15.31
N GLU A 737 -4.47 -5.38 -14.65
CA GLU A 737 -5.44 -6.41 -14.23
C GLU A 737 -5.97 -7.22 -15.41
N ARG A 738 -6.37 -6.52 -16.47
CA ARG A 738 -6.86 -7.15 -17.70
C ARG A 738 -5.79 -8.04 -18.36
N LEU A 739 -4.51 -7.65 -18.31
CA LEU A 739 -3.43 -8.46 -18.86
C LEU A 739 -3.22 -9.73 -18.01
N TRP A 740 -3.20 -9.58 -16.69
CA TRP A 740 -3.11 -10.69 -15.74
C TRP A 740 -4.23 -11.71 -15.97
N GLU A 741 -5.48 -11.25 -16.06
CA GLU A 741 -6.64 -12.10 -16.30
C GLU A 741 -6.56 -12.85 -17.64
N ARG A 742 -6.22 -12.15 -18.75
CA ARG A 742 -6.12 -12.76 -20.07
C ARG A 742 -5.03 -13.83 -20.12
N LEU A 743 -3.85 -13.55 -19.57
CA LEU A 743 -2.74 -14.49 -19.54
C LEU A 743 -3.02 -15.69 -18.62
N ARG A 744 -3.70 -15.46 -17.49
CA ARG A 744 -4.12 -16.53 -16.57
C ARG A 744 -5.18 -17.45 -17.20
N ALA A 745 -6.09 -16.89 -17.99
CA ALA A 745 -7.15 -17.63 -18.66
C ALA A 745 -6.70 -18.31 -19.98
N ALA A 746 -5.46 -18.10 -20.43
CA ALA A 746 -4.98 -18.62 -21.69
C ALA A 746 -4.62 -20.11 -21.60
N ASP A 747 -5.46 -20.97 -22.17
CA ASP A 747 -5.21 -22.41 -22.22
C ASP A 747 -3.91 -22.74 -22.99
N GLY A 748 -3.11 -23.63 -22.41
CA GLY A 748 -1.86 -24.12 -23.01
C GLY A 748 -0.69 -23.13 -22.96
N VAL A 749 -0.85 -21.97 -22.32
CA VAL A 749 0.20 -20.95 -22.16
C VAL A 749 0.61 -20.86 -20.69
N PHE A 750 1.87 -21.21 -20.37
CA PHE A 750 2.40 -21.00 -19.03
C PHE A 750 2.88 -19.56 -18.86
N SER A 751 2.28 -18.79 -17.96
CA SER A 751 2.63 -17.38 -17.77
C SER A 751 3.31 -17.14 -16.42
N LEU A 752 4.44 -16.43 -16.41
CA LEU A 752 5.18 -16.03 -15.22
C LEU A 752 5.33 -14.50 -15.14
N ASN A 753 5.11 -13.95 -13.94
CA ASN A 753 5.53 -12.62 -13.56
C ASN A 753 6.84 -12.71 -12.79
N TYR A 754 7.81 -11.90 -13.19
CA TYR A 754 9.12 -11.79 -12.57
C TYR A 754 9.30 -10.42 -11.94
N TYR A 755 9.98 -10.42 -10.80
CA TYR A 755 10.39 -9.22 -10.10
C TYR A 755 11.83 -9.37 -9.62
N GLY A 756 12.65 -8.39 -9.95
CA GLY A 756 13.95 -8.17 -9.34
C GLY A 756 14.51 -6.80 -9.72
N PRO A 757 15.24 -6.15 -8.81
CA PRO A 757 16.11 -5.04 -9.18
C PRO A 757 17.43 -5.57 -9.76
N SER A 758 18.09 -4.78 -10.60
CA SER A 758 19.40 -5.15 -11.18
C SER A 758 20.46 -5.45 -10.13
N GLU A 759 20.37 -4.80 -8.97
CA GLU A 759 21.23 -5.04 -7.80
C GLU A 759 21.09 -6.45 -7.19
N CYS A 760 20.07 -7.21 -7.58
CA CYS A 760 19.81 -8.59 -7.17
C CYS A 760 19.82 -9.58 -8.35
N THR A 761 20.50 -9.23 -9.45
CA THR A 761 20.70 -10.07 -10.64
C THR A 761 19.40 -10.45 -11.34
N VAL A 762 18.86 -9.50 -12.12
CA VAL A 762 17.68 -9.67 -12.99
C VAL A 762 16.39 -9.92 -12.19
N ASP A 763 16.21 -11.14 -11.67
CA ASP A 763 15.01 -11.59 -10.98
C ASP A 763 15.35 -12.20 -9.63
N SER A 764 14.52 -11.93 -8.63
CA SER A 764 14.65 -12.46 -7.26
C SER A 764 13.36 -13.10 -6.75
N VAL A 765 12.23 -12.71 -7.34
CA VAL A 765 10.88 -13.12 -6.95
C VAL A 765 10.12 -13.47 -8.22
N PHE A 766 9.26 -14.48 -8.15
CA PHE A 766 8.43 -14.88 -9.27
C PHE A 766 7.02 -15.27 -8.82
N ALA A 767 6.05 -15.08 -9.71
CA ALA A 767 4.68 -15.55 -9.55
C ALA A 767 4.22 -16.24 -10.84
N PRO A 768 3.86 -17.54 -10.79
CA PRO A 768 3.00 -18.10 -11.82
C PRO A 768 1.66 -17.36 -11.80
N LEU A 769 1.21 -16.82 -12.93
CA LEU A 769 -0.03 -16.01 -12.96
C LEU A 769 -1.26 -16.81 -12.51
N GLY A 770 -1.21 -18.13 -12.62
CA GLY A 770 -2.23 -19.05 -12.08
C GLY A 770 -2.22 -19.22 -10.57
N SER A 771 -1.19 -18.75 -9.84
CA SER A 771 -1.09 -18.92 -8.38
C SER A 771 -2.01 -17.97 -7.60
N SER A 772 -2.39 -16.84 -8.20
CA SER A 772 -3.21 -15.84 -7.54
C SER A 772 -4.26 -15.22 -8.48
N PRO A 773 -5.49 -14.96 -7.99
CA PRO A 773 -6.46 -14.17 -8.73
C PRO A 773 -6.13 -12.67 -8.76
N ARG A 774 -5.17 -12.22 -7.95
CA ARG A 774 -4.73 -10.82 -7.89
C ARG A 774 -3.31 -10.70 -8.43
N GLN A 775 -2.95 -9.49 -8.85
CA GLN A 775 -1.59 -9.16 -9.25
C GLN A 775 -0.66 -9.27 -8.04
N VAL A 776 0.29 -10.20 -8.12
CA VAL A 776 1.32 -10.40 -7.10
C VAL A 776 2.69 -10.45 -7.78
N ILE A 777 3.74 -10.08 -7.03
CA ILE A 777 5.12 -10.34 -7.47
C ILE A 777 5.58 -11.74 -7.05
N GLY A 778 4.92 -12.33 -6.04
CA GLY A 778 5.00 -13.76 -5.74
C GLY A 778 6.00 -14.13 -4.65
N ARG A 779 6.82 -15.15 -4.90
CA ARG A 779 7.67 -15.82 -3.91
C ARG A 779 9.15 -15.81 -4.31
N PRO A 780 10.08 -15.89 -3.34
CA PRO A 780 11.51 -15.89 -3.63
C PRO A 780 11.96 -17.04 -4.53
N LEU A 781 12.90 -16.75 -5.42
CA LEU A 781 13.66 -17.75 -6.16
C LEU A 781 14.62 -18.54 -5.24
N ASP A 782 15.17 -19.63 -5.76
CA ASP A 782 16.18 -20.43 -5.08
C ASP A 782 17.37 -19.56 -4.64
N GLY A 783 17.84 -19.75 -3.40
CA GLY A 783 18.95 -18.99 -2.81
C GLY A 783 18.62 -17.55 -2.42
N VAL A 784 17.36 -17.11 -2.56
CA VAL A 784 16.91 -15.77 -2.21
C VAL A 784 16.22 -15.76 -0.86
N ARG A 785 16.49 -14.73 -0.06
CA ARG A 785 15.74 -14.39 1.15
C ARG A 785 15.14 -13.00 1.01
N LEU A 786 13.89 -12.84 1.43
CA LEU A 786 13.13 -11.60 1.40
C LEU A 786 12.78 -11.20 2.83
N TYR A 787 12.94 -9.92 3.14
CA TYR A 787 12.50 -9.34 4.39
C TYR A 787 11.62 -8.14 4.09
N VAL A 788 10.44 -8.08 4.73
CA VAL A 788 9.56 -6.90 4.69
C VAL A 788 9.75 -6.17 6.00
N LEU A 789 10.42 -5.03 5.95
CA LEU A 789 10.94 -4.35 7.14
C LEU A 789 10.33 -2.95 7.32
N ASP A 790 10.21 -2.52 8.57
CA ASP A 790 9.93 -1.13 8.91
C ASP A 790 11.19 -0.24 8.82
N ALA A 791 11.02 1.06 9.08
CA ALA A 791 12.12 2.03 9.04
C ALA A 791 13.23 1.76 10.09
N ALA A 792 12.98 0.92 11.08
CA ALA A 792 13.94 0.52 12.11
C ALA A 792 14.56 -0.87 11.83
N LEU A 793 14.40 -1.39 10.61
CA LEU A 793 14.87 -2.71 10.17
C LEU A 793 14.27 -3.87 10.99
N ARG A 794 13.03 -3.73 11.47
CA ARG A 794 12.27 -4.83 12.10
C ARG A 794 11.29 -5.44 11.12
N GLN A 795 11.10 -6.75 11.19
CA GLN A 795 10.08 -7.42 10.39
C GLN A 795 8.70 -6.92 10.78
N VAL A 796 7.91 -6.53 9.78
CA VAL A 796 6.51 -6.15 9.98
C VAL A 796 5.62 -7.40 9.98
N PRO A 797 4.47 -7.39 10.67
CA PRO A 797 3.52 -8.48 10.58
C PRO A 797 3.01 -8.74 9.15
N ALA A 798 2.60 -9.98 8.87
CA ALA A 798 2.01 -10.32 7.57
C ALA A 798 0.83 -9.39 7.21
N GLY A 799 0.84 -8.89 5.97
CA GLY A 799 -0.12 -7.92 5.43
C GLY A 799 0.01 -6.47 5.91
N VAL A 800 0.96 -6.17 6.79
CA VAL A 800 1.39 -4.79 7.06
C VAL A 800 2.37 -4.38 5.98
N GLN A 801 2.26 -3.13 5.51
CA GLN A 801 3.19 -2.56 4.54
C GLN A 801 4.58 -2.40 5.18
N GLY A 802 5.62 -2.79 4.46
CA GLY A 802 7.01 -2.47 4.78
C GLY A 802 7.85 -2.31 3.52
N GLU A 803 9.11 -1.94 3.70
CA GLU A 803 10.09 -1.86 2.63
C GLU A 803 10.70 -3.26 2.38
N LEU A 804 10.85 -3.63 1.10
CA LEU A 804 11.46 -4.90 0.72
C LEU A 804 12.99 -4.84 0.80
N TYR A 805 13.56 -5.85 1.44
CA TYR A 805 14.99 -6.14 1.44
C TYR A 805 15.22 -7.53 0.87
N ILE A 806 16.23 -7.67 0.01
CA ILE A 806 16.56 -8.91 -0.67
C ILE A 806 17.97 -9.34 -0.24
N ALA A 807 18.15 -10.60 0.13
CA ALA A 807 19.43 -11.18 0.48
C ALA A 807 19.66 -12.50 -0.26
N GLY A 808 20.90 -12.98 -0.25
CA GLY A 808 21.26 -14.29 -0.78
C GLY A 808 22.08 -14.23 -2.07
N ALA A 809 22.02 -15.31 -2.85
CA ALA A 809 22.97 -15.60 -3.92
C ALA A 809 22.92 -14.60 -5.09
N GLY A 810 21.76 -13.98 -5.35
CA GLY A 810 21.57 -13.01 -6.43
C GLY A 810 22.17 -11.62 -6.18
N LEU A 811 22.71 -11.33 -4.99
CA LEU A 811 23.24 -10.00 -4.70
C LEU A 811 24.42 -9.63 -5.60
N ALA A 812 24.32 -8.46 -6.24
CA ALA A 812 25.43 -7.84 -6.94
C ALA A 812 26.60 -7.55 -5.98
N ARG A 813 27.80 -7.40 -6.54
CA ARG A 813 28.98 -6.97 -5.78
C ARG A 813 28.74 -5.59 -5.16
N GLY A 814 28.11 -4.69 -5.92
CA GLY A 814 27.76 -3.34 -5.54
C GLY A 814 27.70 -2.42 -6.76
N TYR A 815 27.83 -1.12 -6.53
CA TYR A 815 27.94 -0.13 -7.60
C TYR A 815 29.40 0.14 -7.95
N LEU A 816 29.72 0.08 -9.24
CA LEU A 816 31.07 0.25 -9.77
C LEU A 816 31.65 1.60 -9.33
N ASN A 817 32.81 1.59 -8.68
CA ASN A 817 33.52 2.79 -8.23
C ASN A 817 32.70 3.72 -7.29
N ARG A 818 31.64 3.22 -6.63
CA ARG A 818 30.77 3.99 -5.72
C ARG A 818 30.62 3.32 -4.35
N PRO A 819 31.67 3.27 -3.51
CA PRO A 819 31.62 2.60 -2.21
C PRO A 819 30.60 3.22 -1.25
N GLY A 820 30.47 4.56 -1.22
CA GLY A 820 29.48 5.24 -0.36
C GLY A 820 28.04 4.88 -0.70
N LEU A 821 27.67 4.92 -2.00
CA LEU A 821 26.34 4.51 -2.46
C LEU A 821 26.10 3.02 -2.21
N THR A 822 27.13 2.18 -2.42
CA THR A 822 27.06 0.74 -2.16
C THR A 822 26.76 0.47 -0.69
N ALA A 823 27.49 1.09 0.24
CA ALA A 823 27.28 0.90 1.67
C ALA A 823 25.89 1.37 2.16
N GLY A 824 25.30 2.38 1.49
CA GLY A 824 23.95 2.86 1.80
C GLY A 824 22.80 1.98 1.29
N ARG A 825 23.06 1.08 0.34
CA ARG A 825 22.02 0.22 -0.28
C ARG A 825 22.25 -1.28 -0.05
N PHE A 826 23.49 -1.73 0.01
CA PHE A 826 23.88 -3.10 0.36
C PHE A 826 24.30 -3.14 1.83
N VAL A 827 23.31 -3.20 2.71
CA VAL A 827 23.47 -3.11 4.17
C VAL A 827 23.74 -4.48 4.79
N ALA A 828 24.14 -4.51 6.06
CA ALA A 828 24.28 -5.76 6.81
C ALA A 828 22.93 -6.47 6.94
N ASP A 829 22.91 -7.79 6.82
CA ASP A 829 21.74 -8.64 7.04
C ASP A 829 21.73 -9.14 8.49
N PRO A 830 20.88 -8.58 9.39
CA PRO A 830 20.82 -9.00 10.78
C PRO A 830 20.07 -10.32 11.00
N PHE A 831 19.46 -10.89 9.96
CA PHE A 831 18.65 -12.10 10.02
C PHE A 831 19.38 -13.32 9.44
N GLY A 832 20.41 -13.08 8.63
CA GLY A 832 21.27 -14.10 8.05
C GLY A 832 22.46 -14.51 8.92
N ALA A 833 23.37 -15.29 8.33
CA ALA A 833 24.62 -15.65 8.97
C ALA A 833 25.54 -14.42 9.13
N GLY A 834 26.42 -14.44 10.14
CA GLY A 834 27.36 -13.35 10.37
C GLY A 834 28.17 -13.00 9.11
N GLY A 835 28.13 -11.72 8.72
CA GLY A 835 28.83 -11.21 7.53
C GLY A 835 28.03 -11.20 6.23
N THR A 836 26.77 -11.67 6.22
CA THR A 836 25.90 -11.55 5.04
C THR A 836 25.37 -10.13 4.86
N ARG A 837 24.95 -9.81 3.63
CA ARG A 837 24.40 -8.51 3.23
C ARG A 837 22.96 -8.69 2.74
N MET A 838 22.20 -7.60 2.76
CA MET A 838 20.90 -7.46 2.12
C MET A 838 20.84 -6.15 1.32
N TYR A 839 20.11 -6.15 0.22
CA TYR A 839 19.89 -4.99 -0.64
C TYR A 839 18.55 -4.33 -0.31
N ARG A 840 18.59 -3.02 -0.05
CA ARG A 840 17.43 -2.15 0.22
C ARG A 840 16.80 -1.67 -1.09
N THR A 841 15.65 -2.23 -1.49
CA THR A 841 15.09 -2.00 -2.84
C THR A 841 14.43 -0.63 -3.03
N GLY A 842 13.94 -0.02 -1.94
CA GLY A 842 13.05 1.14 -1.99
C GLY A 842 11.59 0.79 -2.32
N ASP A 843 11.27 -0.48 -2.56
CA ASP A 843 9.90 -0.92 -2.91
C ASP A 843 9.08 -1.20 -1.65
N LEU A 844 7.85 -0.68 -1.63
CA LEU A 844 6.86 -0.95 -0.60
C LEU A 844 6.06 -2.19 -0.98
N VAL A 845 6.03 -3.15 -0.07
CA VAL A 845 5.39 -4.46 -0.27
C VAL A 845 4.64 -4.91 1.00
N ARG A 846 3.84 -5.96 0.84
CA ARG A 846 3.29 -6.72 1.99
C ARG A 846 3.07 -8.18 1.61
N TRP A 847 3.07 -9.05 2.61
CA TRP A 847 2.66 -10.45 2.45
C TRP A 847 1.13 -10.59 2.40
N SER A 848 0.62 -11.26 1.37
CA SER A 848 -0.79 -11.65 1.28
C SER A 848 -1.12 -12.80 2.25
N PRO A 849 -2.41 -13.07 2.53
CA PRO A 849 -2.79 -14.27 3.29
C PRO A 849 -2.32 -15.58 2.64
N ASP A 850 -2.23 -15.61 1.31
CA ASP A 850 -1.82 -16.78 0.53
C ASP A 850 -0.29 -16.96 0.51
N GLY A 851 0.45 -16.07 1.18
CA GLY A 851 1.90 -16.12 1.24
C GLY A 851 2.60 -15.60 -0.01
N ASP A 852 1.90 -14.84 -0.85
CA ASP A 852 2.50 -14.16 -1.99
C ASP A 852 2.83 -12.71 -1.61
N LEU A 853 3.91 -12.18 -2.18
CA LEU A 853 4.31 -10.80 -1.98
C LEU A 853 3.55 -9.88 -2.95
N GLU A 854 2.91 -8.84 -2.41
CA GLU A 854 2.19 -7.80 -3.15
C GLU A 854 3.05 -6.54 -3.24
N PHE A 855 3.14 -5.94 -4.43
CA PHE A 855 3.80 -4.64 -4.63
C PHE A 855 2.79 -3.50 -4.44
N LEU A 856 3.14 -2.53 -3.58
CA LEU A 856 2.26 -1.41 -3.21
C LEU A 856 2.75 -0.05 -3.74
N GLY A 857 4.04 0.06 -4.07
CA GLY A 857 4.63 1.31 -4.56
C GLY A 857 6.10 1.43 -4.19
N ARG A 858 6.60 2.66 -4.14
CA ARG A 858 8.00 2.99 -3.82
C ARG A 858 8.10 4.06 -2.75
N THR A 859 9.22 4.05 -2.02
CA THR A 859 9.58 5.07 -1.02
C THR A 859 10.26 6.28 -1.62
N ASP A 860 10.74 6.18 -2.87
CA ASP A 860 11.44 7.22 -3.61
C ASP A 860 10.69 7.63 -4.88
N ASP A 861 11.23 8.65 -5.57
CA ASP A 861 10.67 9.20 -6.81
C ASP A 861 11.06 8.40 -8.06
N GLN A 862 11.65 7.21 -7.89
CA GLN A 862 12.00 6.35 -9.02
C GLN A 862 10.71 5.76 -9.62
N VAL A 863 10.61 5.78 -10.94
CA VAL A 863 9.45 5.26 -11.67
C VAL A 863 9.87 4.23 -12.73
N LYS A 864 8.90 3.43 -13.15
CA LYS A 864 9.05 2.49 -14.28
C LYS A 864 8.13 2.96 -15.40
N ILE A 865 8.70 3.32 -16.54
CA ILE A 865 7.96 3.78 -17.72
C ILE A 865 8.30 2.85 -18.87
N ARG A 866 7.34 2.03 -19.29
CA ARG A 866 7.49 1.08 -20.41
C ARG A 866 8.67 0.12 -20.21
N GLY A 867 8.94 -0.25 -18.96
CA GLY A 867 10.03 -1.12 -18.51
C GLY A 867 11.33 -0.39 -18.19
N PHE A 868 11.46 0.87 -18.57
CA PHE A 868 12.67 1.64 -18.26
C PHE A 868 12.61 2.16 -16.83
N ARG A 869 13.68 1.91 -16.08
CA ARG A 869 13.92 2.51 -14.77
C ARG A 869 14.33 3.96 -14.97
N VAL A 870 13.49 4.89 -14.52
CA VAL A 870 13.71 6.33 -14.64
C VAL A 870 13.77 6.94 -13.26
N GLU A 871 14.89 7.60 -12.94
CA GLU A 871 15.04 8.43 -11.76
C GLU A 871 14.63 9.85 -12.15
N LEU A 872 13.51 10.35 -11.62
CA LEU A 872 12.99 11.68 -11.96
C LEU A 872 14.01 12.78 -11.63
N GLY A 873 14.77 12.60 -10.54
CA GLY A 873 15.87 13.49 -10.15
C GLY A 873 16.99 13.62 -11.18
N GLU A 874 17.24 12.60 -12.03
CA GLU A 874 18.23 12.70 -13.11
C GLU A 874 17.77 13.66 -14.21
N ILE A 875 16.47 13.67 -14.49
CA ILE A 875 15.87 14.61 -15.44
C ILE A 875 15.86 16.02 -14.84
N GLU A 876 15.46 16.15 -13.57
CA GLU A 876 15.47 17.42 -12.83
C GLU A 876 16.86 18.06 -12.79
N ALA A 877 17.90 17.25 -12.55
CA ALA A 877 19.29 17.72 -12.51
C ALA A 877 19.75 18.27 -13.87
N VAL A 878 19.49 17.55 -14.97
CA VAL A 878 19.85 18.03 -16.32
C VAL A 878 19.05 19.27 -16.72
N LEU A 879 17.77 19.35 -16.33
CA LEU A 879 16.96 20.55 -16.53
C LEU A 879 17.50 21.74 -15.75
N ALA A 880 17.99 21.53 -14.52
CA ALA A 880 18.58 22.59 -13.70
C ALA A 880 19.93 23.09 -14.23
N GLU A 881 20.62 22.34 -15.11
CA GLU A 881 21.82 22.81 -15.82
C GLU A 881 21.48 23.81 -16.94
N HIS A 882 20.23 23.88 -17.40
CA HIS A 882 19.84 24.81 -18.46
C HIS A 882 19.86 26.26 -17.95
N PRO A 883 20.57 27.21 -18.59
CA PRO A 883 20.80 28.56 -18.04
C PRO A 883 19.54 29.37 -17.72
N ARG A 884 18.40 29.02 -18.35
CA ARG A 884 17.12 29.70 -18.15
C ARG A 884 16.23 29.08 -17.07
N VAL A 885 16.56 27.89 -16.54
CA VAL A 885 15.76 27.17 -15.56
C VAL A 885 16.31 27.43 -14.15
N ALA A 886 15.49 27.97 -13.25
CA ALA A 886 15.86 28.21 -11.86
C ALA A 886 15.62 26.98 -10.97
N ARG A 887 14.50 26.28 -11.19
CA ARG A 887 14.14 25.01 -10.52
C ARG A 887 13.35 24.13 -11.48
N ALA A 888 13.49 22.82 -11.34
CA ALA A 888 12.73 21.83 -12.08
C ALA A 888 12.16 20.79 -11.12
N ALA A 889 10.95 20.32 -11.42
CA ALA A 889 10.36 19.13 -10.82
C ALA A 889 9.79 18.27 -11.94
N VAL A 890 10.05 16.97 -11.92
CA VAL A 890 9.54 16.05 -12.95
C VAL A 890 8.63 15.02 -12.30
N LEU A 891 7.51 14.73 -12.95
CA LEU A 891 6.51 13.78 -12.47
C LEU A 891 6.03 12.88 -13.60
N VAL A 892 5.53 11.71 -13.22
CA VAL A 892 4.71 10.91 -14.11
C VAL A 892 3.25 11.32 -13.94
N ARG A 893 2.58 11.58 -15.05
CA ARG A 893 1.13 11.79 -15.13
C ARG A 893 0.53 10.79 -16.11
N GLN A 894 -0.69 10.35 -15.81
CA GLN A 894 -1.46 9.55 -16.74
C GLN A 894 -2.28 10.46 -17.65
N ASP A 895 -2.31 10.16 -18.94
CA ASP A 895 -3.23 10.83 -19.87
C ASP A 895 -4.66 10.22 -19.80
N ARG A 896 -5.55 10.67 -20.70
CA ARG A 896 -6.94 10.20 -20.76
C ARG A 896 -7.09 8.70 -21.04
N GLU A 897 -6.08 8.06 -21.64
CA GLU A 897 -6.06 6.62 -21.92
C GLU A 897 -5.32 5.81 -20.85
N ARG A 898 -4.89 6.45 -19.76
CA ARG A 898 -4.08 5.92 -18.65
C ARG A 898 -2.62 5.61 -19.02
N ASP A 899 -2.11 6.16 -20.10
CA ASP A 899 -0.69 6.01 -20.45
C ASP A 899 0.18 6.96 -19.62
N SER A 900 1.24 6.41 -19.02
CA SER A 900 2.20 7.15 -18.19
C SER A 900 3.13 8.03 -19.04
N ARG A 901 3.18 9.34 -18.73
CA ARG A 901 4.02 10.34 -19.41
C ARG A 901 4.85 11.15 -18.43
N LEU A 902 6.06 11.53 -18.84
CA LEU A 902 6.92 12.45 -18.09
C LEU A 902 6.50 13.89 -18.34
N VAL A 903 6.27 14.63 -17.27
CA VAL A 903 5.87 16.04 -17.25
C VAL A 903 6.89 16.82 -16.42
N ALA A 904 7.49 17.86 -17.02
CA ALA A 904 8.43 18.74 -16.34
C ALA A 904 7.75 20.06 -15.95
N TYR A 905 7.75 20.36 -14.66
CA TYR A 905 7.31 21.63 -14.09
C TYR A 905 8.54 22.50 -13.84
N LEU A 906 8.56 23.70 -14.42
CA LEU A 906 9.75 24.53 -14.49
C LEU A 906 9.49 25.92 -13.95
N GLN A 907 10.39 26.37 -13.10
CA GLN A 907 10.48 27.76 -12.70
C GLN A 907 11.54 28.46 -13.56
N PRO A 908 11.19 29.48 -14.35
CA PRO A 908 12.17 30.25 -15.11
C PRO A 908 13.06 31.09 -14.18
N THR A 909 14.28 31.35 -14.62
CA THR A 909 15.08 32.46 -14.08
C THR A 909 14.38 33.79 -14.40
N HIS A 910 14.54 34.79 -13.53
CA HIS A 910 13.74 36.02 -13.59
C HIS A 910 13.78 36.69 -14.98
N GLY A 911 12.62 36.84 -15.62
CA GLY A 911 12.47 37.43 -16.95
C GLY A 911 12.82 36.52 -18.14
N ALA A 912 13.14 35.24 -17.91
CA ALA A 912 13.46 34.29 -18.97
C ALA A 912 12.20 33.60 -19.53
N GLU A 913 12.09 33.55 -20.86
CA GLU A 913 11.11 32.73 -21.56
C GLU A 913 11.66 31.30 -21.74
N LEU A 914 10.89 30.31 -21.28
CA LEU A 914 11.17 28.89 -21.46
C LEU A 914 10.42 28.35 -22.67
N ARG A 915 11.15 27.96 -23.70
CA ARG A 915 10.58 27.32 -24.89
C ARG A 915 10.71 25.80 -24.75
N PRO A 916 9.61 25.03 -24.83
CA PRO A 916 9.65 23.57 -24.73
C PRO A 916 10.63 22.92 -25.72
N GLU A 917 10.75 23.47 -26.92
CA GLU A 917 11.67 23.00 -27.97
C GLU A 917 13.14 23.09 -27.54
N ASP A 918 13.55 24.22 -26.98
CA ASP A 918 14.93 24.45 -26.47
C ASP A 918 15.25 23.48 -25.33
N LEU A 919 14.30 23.28 -24.41
CA LEU A 919 14.44 22.38 -23.26
C LEU A 919 14.53 20.92 -23.69
N ARG A 920 13.71 20.51 -24.66
CA ARG A 920 13.72 19.16 -25.22
C ARG A 920 15.03 18.88 -25.95
N ALA A 921 15.54 19.84 -26.71
CA ALA A 921 16.84 19.73 -27.37
C ALA A 921 17.97 19.57 -26.34
N HIS A 922 18.00 20.42 -25.30
CA HIS A 922 18.98 20.34 -24.21
C HIS A 922 18.98 18.98 -23.51
N LEU A 923 17.80 18.39 -23.29
CA LEU A 923 17.67 17.07 -22.68
C LEU A 923 18.10 15.94 -23.62
N ARG A 924 17.71 15.95 -24.90
CA ARG A 924 18.09 14.92 -25.89
C ARG A 924 19.60 14.82 -26.12
N GLU A 925 20.34 15.90 -25.89
CA GLU A 925 21.80 15.88 -25.95
C GLU A 925 22.46 15.07 -24.81
N ARG A 926 21.76 14.89 -23.68
CA ARG A 926 22.34 14.39 -22.42
C ARG A 926 21.67 13.13 -21.89
N LEU A 927 20.38 12.97 -22.16
CA LEU A 927 19.54 11.90 -21.63
C LEU A 927 19.05 10.99 -22.76
N PRO A 928 18.87 9.68 -22.49
CA PRO A 928 18.16 8.79 -23.40
C PRO A 928 16.74 9.29 -23.72
N ASP A 929 16.24 9.03 -24.92
CA ASP A 929 14.94 9.54 -25.40
C ASP A 929 13.77 9.23 -24.45
N HIS A 930 13.74 8.06 -23.82
CA HIS A 930 12.68 7.68 -22.90
C HIS A 930 12.66 8.47 -21.57
N MET A 931 13.73 9.21 -21.26
CA MET A 931 13.83 10.09 -20.09
C MET A 931 13.47 11.55 -20.42
N VAL A 932 13.21 11.88 -21.69
CA VAL A 932 12.88 13.24 -22.10
C VAL A 932 11.38 13.50 -21.89
N PRO A 933 10.97 14.49 -21.07
CA PRO A 933 9.57 14.84 -20.87
C PRO A 933 8.88 15.25 -22.16
N THR A 934 7.61 14.86 -22.30
CA THR A 934 6.79 15.22 -23.46
C THR A 934 6.06 16.55 -23.23
N VAL A 935 5.79 16.90 -21.97
CA VAL A 935 5.10 18.13 -21.57
C VAL A 935 5.98 18.97 -20.63
N PHE A 936 6.01 20.28 -20.88
CA PHE A 936 6.71 21.27 -20.08
C PHE A 936 5.73 22.34 -19.60
N VAL A 937 5.57 22.46 -18.28
CA VAL A 937 4.67 23.41 -17.63
C VAL A 937 5.51 24.47 -16.93
N SER A 938 5.40 25.73 -17.37
CA SER A 938 6.10 26.83 -16.71
C SER A 938 5.25 27.38 -15.56
N LEU A 939 5.86 27.56 -14.39
CA LEU A 939 5.22 28.12 -13.19
C LEU A 939 6.06 29.28 -12.65
N ASP A 940 5.42 30.33 -12.15
CA ASP A 940 6.12 31.45 -11.50
C ASP A 940 6.92 30.97 -10.28
N THR A 941 6.35 30.04 -9.52
CA THR A 941 6.98 29.37 -8.38
C THR A 941 6.49 27.93 -8.27
N LEU A 942 7.39 27.00 -7.94
CA LEU A 942 6.98 25.64 -7.58
C LEU A 942 6.28 25.63 -6.21
N PRO A 943 5.11 24.96 -6.07
CA PRO A 943 4.37 24.92 -4.82
C PRO A 943 5.16 24.16 -3.75
N LEU A 944 5.18 24.70 -2.52
CA LEU A 944 5.86 24.10 -1.38
C LEU A 944 4.86 23.81 -0.26
N THR A 945 5.05 22.69 0.43
CA THR A 945 4.37 22.37 1.70
C THR A 945 4.76 23.37 2.80
N GLY A 946 4.03 23.39 3.92
CA GLY A 946 4.38 24.19 5.10
C GLY A 946 5.78 23.91 5.68
N SER A 947 6.39 22.77 5.31
CA SER A 947 7.77 22.39 5.67
C SER A 947 8.86 22.91 4.69
N GLY A 948 8.47 23.62 3.63
CA GLY A 948 9.38 24.11 2.59
C GLY A 948 9.80 23.09 1.53
N LYS A 949 9.29 21.85 1.59
CA LYS A 949 9.48 20.81 0.55
C LYS A 949 8.48 20.99 -0.60
N LEU A 950 8.83 20.57 -1.82
CA LEU A 950 7.93 20.57 -2.99
C LEU A 950 6.61 19.83 -2.69
N ASP A 951 5.48 20.50 -2.93
CA ASP A 951 4.16 19.89 -2.86
C ASP A 951 3.74 19.37 -4.23
N ARG A 952 4.01 18.09 -4.48
CA ARG A 952 3.69 17.42 -5.75
C ARG A 952 2.20 17.26 -6.03
N ARG A 953 1.36 17.31 -4.98
CA ARG A 953 -0.10 17.22 -5.11
C ARG A 953 -0.71 18.56 -5.52
N ALA A 954 -0.05 19.66 -5.17
CA ALA A 954 -0.45 21.01 -5.56
C ALA A 954 0.02 21.41 -6.96
N LEU A 955 0.84 20.58 -7.63
CA LEU A 955 1.24 20.84 -9.02
C LEU A 955 0.04 20.69 -9.96
N PRO A 956 -0.21 21.68 -10.84
CA PRO A 956 -1.39 21.69 -11.69
C PRO A 956 -1.40 20.51 -12.67
N GLU A 957 -2.59 20.03 -13.00
CA GLU A 957 -2.73 19.03 -14.07
C GLU A 957 -2.29 19.65 -15.40
N PRO A 958 -1.42 18.97 -16.16
CA PRO A 958 -0.92 19.49 -17.42
C PRO A 958 -2.02 19.50 -18.48
N GLU A 959 -2.11 20.59 -19.24
CA GLU A 959 -2.86 20.58 -20.49
C GLU A 959 -2.05 19.82 -21.54
N PHE A 960 -2.41 18.56 -21.78
CA PHE A 960 -1.90 17.83 -22.94
C PHE A 960 -2.45 18.52 -24.19
N ALA A 961 -1.56 19.08 -25.03
CA ALA A 961 -1.94 19.88 -26.19
C ALA A 961 -3.07 19.21 -27.00
N THR A 962 -4.21 19.89 -27.09
CA THR A 962 -5.47 19.33 -27.62
C THR A 962 -5.62 19.49 -29.13
N THR A 963 -4.72 20.23 -29.78
CA THR A 963 -4.72 20.46 -31.23
C THR A 963 -3.31 20.74 -31.72
N GLY A 964 -2.88 20.04 -32.76
CA GLY A 964 -1.68 20.39 -33.50
C GLY A 964 -1.84 21.74 -34.22
N ALA A 965 -0.83 22.61 -34.10
CA ALA A 965 -0.81 23.93 -34.74
C ALA A 965 -0.26 23.87 -36.18
N GLY A 966 0.15 22.67 -36.62
CA GLY A 966 0.71 22.43 -37.94
C GLY A 966 -0.24 22.76 -39.09
N ARG A 967 0.35 22.93 -40.28
CA ARG A 967 -0.40 23.22 -41.50
C ARG A 967 -1.42 22.12 -41.82
N ALA A 968 -2.58 22.51 -42.35
CA ALA A 968 -3.60 21.57 -42.80
C ALA A 968 -3.08 20.62 -43.92
N PRO A 969 -3.53 19.35 -43.95
CA PRO A 969 -3.23 18.42 -45.04
C PRO A 969 -3.78 18.95 -46.37
N ARG A 970 -3.01 18.82 -47.45
CA ARG A 970 -3.32 19.31 -48.81
C ARG A 970 -3.42 18.19 -49.84
N THR A 971 -2.81 17.04 -49.57
CA THR A 971 -2.85 15.85 -50.44
C THR A 971 -3.69 14.74 -49.83
N PRO A 972 -4.23 13.79 -50.62
CA PRO A 972 -4.93 12.63 -50.08
C PRO A 972 -4.08 11.81 -49.08
N ARG A 973 -2.77 11.69 -49.32
CA ARG A 973 -1.85 11.00 -48.41
C ARG A 973 -1.66 11.75 -47.10
N GLU A 974 -1.48 13.08 -47.14
CA GLU A 974 -1.42 13.90 -45.93
C GLU A 974 -2.72 13.82 -45.11
N HIS A 975 -3.89 13.77 -45.77
CA HIS A 975 -5.18 13.63 -45.06
C HIS A 975 -5.30 12.28 -44.34
N VAL A 976 -4.90 11.19 -45.01
CA VAL A 976 -4.92 9.85 -44.40
C VAL A 976 -3.93 9.79 -43.23
N LEU A 977 -2.68 10.23 -43.42
CA LEU A 977 -1.66 10.18 -42.37
C LEU A 977 -2.02 11.06 -41.15
N ALA A 978 -2.51 12.29 -41.38
CA ALA A 978 -2.96 13.16 -40.30
C ALA A 978 -4.18 12.59 -39.56
N GLY A 979 -5.10 11.93 -40.28
CA GLY A 979 -6.24 11.23 -39.69
C GLY A 979 -5.81 10.03 -38.82
N LEU A 980 -4.82 9.26 -39.29
CA LEU A 980 -4.26 8.13 -38.54
C LEU A 980 -3.48 8.58 -37.30
N PHE A 981 -2.71 9.68 -37.38
CA PHE A 981 -2.10 10.32 -36.22
C PHE A 981 -3.15 10.72 -35.19
N ALA A 982 -4.22 11.39 -35.63
CA ALA A 982 -5.31 11.83 -34.77
C ALA A 982 -6.02 10.65 -34.07
N GLU A 983 -6.30 9.58 -34.82
CA GLU A 983 -6.92 8.35 -34.29
C GLU A 983 -6.04 7.68 -33.23
N VAL A 984 -4.74 7.51 -33.51
CA VAL A 984 -3.81 6.82 -32.60
C VAL A 984 -3.49 7.63 -31.35
N LEU A 985 -3.50 8.96 -31.45
CA LEU A 985 -3.21 9.86 -30.33
C LEU A 985 -4.47 10.26 -29.54
N GLY A 986 -5.66 9.85 -29.98
CA GLY A 986 -6.93 10.26 -29.36
C GLY A 986 -7.21 11.77 -29.50
N LEU A 987 -6.68 12.40 -30.55
CA LEU A 987 -6.78 13.85 -30.79
C LEU A 987 -7.88 14.17 -31.81
N PRO A 988 -8.58 15.31 -31.67
CA PRO A 988 -9.60 15.71 -32.63
C PRO A 988 -9.03 16.08 -34.01
N ARG A 989 -7.79 16.60 -34.06
CA ARG A 989 -7.10 16.97 -35.31
C ARG A 989 -5.57 17.04 -35.13
N VAL A 990 -4.85 16.64 -36.16
CA VAL A 990 -3.39 16.78 -36.29
C VAL A 990 -3.06 17.48 -37.64
N GLY A 991 -2.10 18.39 -37.63
CA GLY A 991 -1.53 19.06 -38.78
C GLY A 991 -0.32 18.31 -39.35
N VAL A 992 0.10 18.66 -40.57
CA VAL A 992 1.15 17.91 -41.30
C VAL A 992 2.53 18.08 -40.68
N ASP A 993 2.79 19.24 -40.09
CA ASP A 993 4.10 19.59 -39.54
C ASP A 993 4.20 19.28 -38.04
N ASP A 994 3.16 18.67 -37.45
CA ASP A 994 3.19 18.30 -36.03
C ASP A 994 3.97 16.99 -35.83
N ASP A 995 4.88 16.99 -34.86
CA ASP A 995 5.64 15.79 -34.50
C ASP A 995 4.79 14.84 -33.65
N PHE A 996 4.84 13.55 -34.00
CA PHE A 996 4.05 12.50 -33.35
C PHE A 996 4.33 12.40 -31.84
N PHE A 997 5.59 12.48 -31.44
CA PHE A 997 6.03 12.33 -30.06
C PHE A 997 5.76 13.58 -29.25
N ASP A 998 5.84 14.75 -29.89
CA ASP A 998 5.53 16.04 -29.29
C ASP A 998 4.03 16.16 -28.95
N LEU A 999 3.17 15.56 -29.77
CA LEU A 999 1.74 15.43 -29.51
C LEU A 999 1.40 14.32 -28.50
N GLY A 1000 2.41 13.66 -27.92
CA GLY A 1000 2.22 12.64 -26.91
C GLY A 1000 2.39 11.20 -27.36
N GLY A 1001 2.72 10.99 -28.63
CA GLY A 1001 3.09 9.70 -29.16
C GLY A 1001 4.31 9.14 -28.48
N HIS A 1002 4.43 7.81 -28.52
CA HIS A 1002 5.59 7.09 -28.02
C HIS A 1002 5.82 5.84 -28.84
N SER A 1003 6.94 5.16 -28.62
CA SER A 1003 7.34 3.96 -29.38
C SER A 1003 6.20 2.94 -29.52
N LEU A 1004 5.44 2.66 -28.44
CA LEU A 1004 4.28 1.76 -28.49
C LEU A 1004 3.11 2.26 -29.36
N LEU A 1005 2.80 3.57 -29.32
CA LEU A 1005 1.78 4.17 -30.19
C LEU A 1005 2.29 4.30 -31.64
N ALA A 1006 3.58 4.56 -31.84
CA ALA A 1006 4.22 4.63 -33.15
C ALA A 1006 4.13 3.27 -33.84
N THR A 1007 4.36 2.20 -33.08
CA THR A 1007 4.12 0.82 -33.50
C THR A 1007 2.67 0.60 -33.98
N ARG A 1008 1.67 0.98 -33.17
CA ARG A 1008 0.25 0.89 -33.56
C ARG A 1008 -0.06 1.72 -34.82
N LEU A 1009 0.50 2.92 -34.89
CA LEU A 1009 0.38 3.83 -36.02
C LEU A 1009 0.96 3.23 -37.30
N VAL A 1010 2.17 2.69 -37.28
CA VAL A 1010 2.80 2.06 -38.44
C VAL A 1010 1.96 0.89 -38.93
N ALA A 1011 1.48 0.03 -38.04
CA ALA A 1011 0.60 -1.08 -38.39
C ALA A 1011 -0.69 -0.57 -39.07
N ARG A 1012 -1.29 0.51 -38.56
CA ARG A 1012 -2.48 1.13 -39.13
C ARG A 1012 -2.22 1.79 -40.48
N VAL A 1013 -1.11 2.51 -40.63
CA VAL A 1013 -0.68 3.13 -41.89
C VAL A 1013 -0.51 2.07 -42.97
N ARG A 1014 0.17 0.97 -42.67
CA ARG A 1014 0.35 -0.17 -43.59
C ARG A 1014 -0.99 -0.79 -44.00
N ALA A 1015 -1.88 -1.03 -43.03
CA ALA A 1015 -3.21 -1.58 -43.29
C ALA A 1015 -4.09 -0.66 -44.15
N THR A 1016 -4.09 0.65 -43.88
CA THR A 1016 -4.93 1.63 -44.57
C THR A 1016 -4.39 2.01 -45.96
N LEU A 1017 -3.07 2.06 -46.14
CA LEU A 1017 -2.43 2.44 -47.40
C LEU A 1017 -2.00 1.25 -48.28
N GLY A 1018 -2.05 0.02 -47.76
CA GLY A 1018 -1.69 -1.20 -48.49
C GLY A 1018 -0.20 -1.29 -48.83
N VAL A 1019 0.67 -0.84 -47.91
CA VAL A 1019 2.14 -0.79 -48.06
C VAL A 1019 2.86 -1.64 -47.04
#